data_AF-A0A3R6QLQ7-F1
#
_entry.id   AF-A0A3R6QLQ7-F1
#
_cell.length_a   1.000
_cell.length_b   1.000
_cell.length_c   1.000
_cell.angle_alpha   90.00
_cell.angle_beta   90.00
_cell.angle_gamma   90.00
#
_symmetry.space_group_name_H-M   'P 1'
#
loop_
_entity.id
_entity.type
_entity.pdbx_description
1 polymer ?
#
loop_
_entity_poly.entity_id
_entity_poly.type
_entity_poly.pdbx_seq_one_letter_code
_entity_poly.pdbx_strand_id
1 'polypeptide(L)'
;MEKAGGKKQNPGGQITVFVSIILMLLFAFLCVLMESARTAGARWYLQMAASSAMDSVFSQYHRELWDRYRLLFAEYETGEEIEADFAGFLLPYLETDNWYPMALEEVSAEEIVRAVDGHGAYLEKEILDYMKYGIWNLDFDGDAVEGLWKQEREAEAVTEMAQTYRTRTRDVWKLERVLESISENLDHQRNDRQQGLNALSSYDGAGFRRAAEQMIGELKKMPGLVKQYEKEADKLAETLQKDRQEQENRVDRLGTEMTAALEQEIQEYEAYVAENGKRRQEIRALEPRSVEQIQRLEELIELSYEVEREIEEWEDDDDEDGDSEPDYESLWRPVRIGLENIQILPLSFVHGIQDKEKEGWLKQVEQLYQEGMLGLLVPEGRQVSEKTAALAALPSQAETYDEGAGSGSMPDHILVNEYCGMFFSQFCSMQTDTVGEVQKQKTGIVETENAVQAAVGQQKAEDYAQIAEHTLDYEVEYLLYGNGSDRENLSDAVHHLLAVRSGLNLIHILSDNAKRAQARELAAVITGAGSITPLILVTTFFVMSVWALGEALMDVKGLLAGRKVMLFKAAEDWTLSVEKLLALGRDGKPDTGGGERGLSYLSWLKILLFVEPLVCQEYRIMDVIELNLGQENSGFRMRNGVYQVYISGSVCGKHLFFSPAFVENLTGNHEQGMMMTVKTERRY
;
A
#
# COMPACT_ATOMS: atom_id res chain seq x y z
N MET A 1 -37.11 -86.25 92.49
CA MET A 1 -37.33 -85.02 91.68
C MET A 1 -36.46 -83.92 92.25
N GLU A 2 -35.19 -83.89 91.83
CA GLU A 2 -34.21 -82.88 92.21
C GLU A 2 -34.23 -81.78 91.14
N LYS A 3 -34.61 -80.56 91.52
CA LYS A 3 -34.61 -79.40 90.61
C LYS A 3 -33.22 -78.75 90.62
N ALA A 4 -32.58 -78.79 89.46
CA ALA A 4 -31.32 -78.13 89.15
C ALA A 4 -31.41 -76.61 89.38
N GLY A 5 -30.46 -76.07 90.15
CA GLY A 5 -30.25 -74.64 90.32
C GLY A 5 -29.60 -74.02 89.08
N GLY A 6 -30.29 -73.08 88.45
CA GLY A 6 -29.74 -72.25 87.39
C GLY A 6 -28.75 -71.22 87.96
N LYS A 7 -27.47 -71.31 87.56
CA LYS A 7 -26.50 -70.23 87.73
C LYS A 7 -26.91 -69.04 86.87
N LYS A 8 -27.36 -67.94 87.47
CA LYS A 8 -27.41 -66.63 86.80
C LYS A 8 -25.97 -66.15 86.59
N GLN A 9 -25.51 -66.13 85.34
CA GLN A 9 -24.30 -65.41 84.95
C GLN A 9 -24.52 -63.91 85.16
N ASN A 10 -23.58 -63.24 85.82
CA ASN A 10 -23.64 -61.82 86.12
C ASN A 10 -23.26 -61.01 84.85
N PRO A 11 -24.15 -60.18 84.27
CA PRO A 11 -23.89 -59.49 82.99
C PRO A 11 -23.02 -58.21 83.12
N GLY A 12 -22.42 -57.95 84.28
CA GLY A 12 -21.70 -56.69 84.58
C GLY A 12 -20.52 -56.38 83.64
N GLY A 13 -19.87 -57.40 83.06
CA GLY A 13 -18.83 -57.21 82.04
C GLY A 13 -19.39 -56.90 80.65
N GLN A 14 -20.57 -57.43 80.31
CA GLN A 14 -21.16 -57.32 78.96
C GLN A 14 -21.62 -55.90 78.66
N ILE A 15 -22.18 -55.19 79.64
CA ILE A 15 -22.60 -53.79 79.49
C ILE A 15 -21.39 -52.89 79.26
N THR A 16 -20.31 -53.10 80.01
CA THR A 16 -19.05 -52.33 79.87
C THR A 16 -18.41 -52.56 78.51
N VAL A 17 -18.37 -53.82 78.04
CA VAL A 17 -17.88 -54.17 76.69
C VAL A 17 -18.75 -53.54 75.61
N PHE A 18 -20.08 -53.62 75.74
CA PHE A 18 -21.03 -53.03 74.78
C PHE A 18 -20.92 -51.50 74.71
N VAL A 19 -20.85 -50.82 75.85
CA VAL A 19 -20.64 -49.36 75.91
C VAL A 19 -19.27 -48.98 75.36
N SER A 20 -18.22 -49.75 75.63
CA SER A 20 -16.88 -49.51 75.08
C SER A 20 -16.86 -49.65 73.55
N ILE A 21 -17.58 -50.64 72.99
CA ILE A 21 -17.72 -50.82 71.54
C ILE A 21 -18.51 -49.66 70.91
N ILE A 22 -19.64 -49.24 71.52
CA ILE A 22 -20.41 -48.08 71.04
C ILE A 22 -19.56 -46.81 71.07
N LEU A 23 -18.84 -46.58 72.17
CA LEU A 23 -17.95 -45.44 72.33
C LEU A 23 -16.85 -45.45 71.25
N MET A 24 -16.24 -46.61 71.00
CA MET A 24 -15.23 -46.80 69.95
C MET A 24 -15.79 -46.51 68.55
N LEU A 25 -17.02 -46.97 68.26
CA LEU A 25 -17.71 -46.69 67.00
C LEU A 25 -18.05 -45.20 66.84
N LEU A 26 -18.50 -44.54 67.92
CA LEU A 26 -18.78 -43.10 67.91
C LEU A 26 -17.50 -42.28 67.73
N PHE A 27 -16.40 -42.65 68.39
CA PHE A 27 -15.10 -42.00 68.18
C PHE A 27 -14.59 -42.21 66.76
N ALA A 28 -14.67 -43.42 66.22
CA ALA A 28 -14.31 -43.69 64.83
C ALA A 28 -15.15 -42.85 63.86
N PHE A 29 -16.47 -42.75 64.10
CA PHE A 29 -17.36 -41.92 63.30
C PHE A 29 -17.01 -40.42 63.36
N LEU A 30 -16.71 -39.89 64.56
CA LEU A 30 -16.27 -38.50 64.73
C LEU A 30 -14.93 -38.24 64.05
N CYS A 31 -13.96 -39.16 64.14
CA CYS A 31 -12.69 -39.07 63.42
C CYS A 31 -12.89 -39.05 61.90
N VAL A 32 -13.79 -39.88 61.37
CA VAL A 32 -14.13 -39.89 59.93
C VAL A 32 -14.77 -38.57 59.50
N LEU A 33 -15.73 -38.04 60.27
CA LEU A 33 -16.36 -36.74 59.97
C LEU A 33 -15.33 -35.59 60.01
N MET A 34 -14.47 -35.57 61.02
CA MET A 34 -13.46 -34.53 61.17
C MET A 34 -12.39 -34.61 60.08
N GLU A 35 -11.93 -35.81 59.72
CA GLU A 35 -11.00 -35.99 58.59
C GLU A 35 -11.66 -35.64 57.25
N SER A 36 -12.97 -35.90 57.07
CA SER A 36 -13.71 -35.47 55.87
C SER A 36 -13.82 -33.95 55.78
N ALA A 37 -14.14 -33.28 56.90
CA ALA A 37 -14.20 -31.83 56.97
C ALA A 37 -12.80 -31.21 56.74
N ARG A 38 -11.74 -31.80 57.31
CA ARG A 38 -10.35 -31.39 57.10
C ARG A 38 -9.91 -31.57 55.65
N THR A 39 -10.23 -32.71 55.05
CA THR A 39 -9.97 -33.03 53.63
C THR A 39 -10.63 -32.01 52.70
N ALA A 40 -11.89 -31.66 52.96
CA ALA A 40 -12.58 -30.62 52.20
C ALA A 40 -11.92 -29.24 52.40
N GLY A 41 -11.59 -28.88 53.65
CA GLY A 41 -10.90 -27.63 53.96
C GLY A 41 -9.50 -27.53 53.32
N ALA A 42 -8.74 -28.62 53.32
CA ALA A 42 -7.41 -28.69 52.71
C ALA A 42 -7.46 -28.43 51.20
N ARG A 43 -8.46 -28.98 50.49
CA ARG A 43 -8.65 -28.73 49.06
C ARG A 43 -8.95 -27.26 48.78
N TRP A 44 -9.84 -26.65 49.56
CA TRP A 44 -10.16 -25.22 49.41
C TRP A 44 -8.97 -24.32 49.73
N TYR A 45 -8.26 -24.62 50.81
CA TYR A 45 -7.04 -23.91 51.17
C TYR A 45 -5.98 -24.01 50.08
N LEU A 46 -5.73 -25.22 49.56
CA LEU A 46 -4.78 -25.45 48.49
C LEU A 46 -5.17 -24.73 47.19
N GLN A 47 -6.45 -24.73 46.81
CA GLN A 47 -6.93 -24.00 45.63
C GLN A 47 -6.72 -22.48 45.77
N MET A 48 -6.98 -21.92 46.96
CA MET A 48 -6.77 -20.50 47.24
C MET A 48 -5.29 -20.13 47.26
N ALA A 49 -4.46 -20.98 47.87
CA ALA A 49 -3.00 -20.80 47.89
C ALA A 49 -2.43 -20.85 46.47
N ALA A 50 -2.83 -21.83 45.66
CA ALA A 50 -2.41 -21.95 44.26
C ALA A 50 -2.87 -20.74 43.42
N SER A 51 -4.11 -20.29 43.59
CA SER A 51 -4.59 -19.10 42.86
C SER A 51 -3.83 -17.83 43.26
N SER A 52 -3.53 -17.67 44.56
CA SER A 52 -2.75 -16.53 45.07
C SER A 52 -1.28 -16.58 44.61
N ALA A 53 -0.71 -17.79 44.51
CA ALA A 53 0.61 -17.99 43.96
C ALA A 53 0.65 -17.60 42.47
N MET A 54 -0.35 -17.99 41.68
CA MET A 54 -0.47 -17.55 40.28
C MET A 54 -0.64 -16.04 40.13
N ASP A 55 -1.44 -15.39 40.98
CA ASP A 55 -1.55 -13.92 40.98
C ASP A 55 -0.19 -13.26 41.27
N SER A 56 0.65 -13.90 42.09
CA SER A 56 2.00 -13.41 42.38
C SER A 56 2.94 -13.57 41.19
N VAL A 57 2.90 -14.72 40.49
CA VAL A 57 3.63 -14.95 39.23
C VAL A 57 3.25 -13.88 38.20
N PHE A 58 1.96 -13.65 37.99
CA PHE A 58 1.46 -12.64 37.03
C PHE A 58 1.61 -11.19 37.50
N SER A 59 2.01 -10.96 38.76
CA SER A 59 2.39 -9.61 39.21
C SER A 59 3.78 -9.20 38.72
N GLN A 60 4.57 -10.16 38.23
CA GLN A 60 5.93 -9.96 37.69
C GLN A 60 5.92 -9.63 36.19
N TYR A 61 4.88 -8.95 35.69
CA TYR A 61 4.85 -8.46 34.31
C TYR A 61 6.06 -7.56 33.98
N HIS A 62 6.42 -7.52 32.70
CA HIS A 62 7.53 -6.71 32.22
C HIS A 62 7.20 -5.21 32.37
N ARG A 63 7.88 -4.53 33.30
CA ARG A 63 7.54 -3.15 33.68
C ARG A 63 7.69 -2.15 32.55
N GLU A 64 8.77 -2.25 31.77
CA GLU A 64 9.00 -1.32 30.66
C GLU A 64 7.98 -1.49 29.54
N LEU A 65 7.45 -2.72 29.37
CA LEU A 65 6.40 -3.00 28.39
C LEU A 65 5.10 -2.31 28.81
N TRP A 66 4.76 -2.34 30.10
CA TRP A 66 3.64 -1.57 30.63
C TRP A 66 3.87 -0.06 30.61
N ASP A 67 5.09 0.40 30.94
CA ASP A 67 5.38 1.83 31.05
C ASP A 67 5.41 2.53 29.70
N ARG A 68 6.02 1.90 28.68
CA ARG A 68 6.13 2.44 27.31
C ARG A 68 4.92 2.12 26.44
N TYR A 69 4.33 0.93 26.56
CA TYR A 69 3.33 0.41 25.63
C TYR A 69 1.98 0.04 26.29
N ARG A 70 1.87 0.04 27.62
CA ARG A 70 0.64 -0.30 28.35
C ARG A 70 0.14 -1.73 28.08
N LEU A 71 1.06 -2.64 27.77
CA LEU A 71 0.77 -4.07 27.56
C LEU A 71 1.23 -4.90 28.75
N LEU A 72 0.47 -5.94 29.12
CA LEU A 72 0.81 -6.85 30.21
C LEU A 72 1.22 -8.22 29.68
N PHE A 73 2.50 -8.53 29.85
CA PHE A 73 3.06 -9.86 29.62
C PHE A 73 4.10 -10.15 30.70
N ALA A 74 4.14 -11.40 31.19
CA ALA A 74 5.25 -11.87 32.03
C ALA A 74 6.34 -12.44 31.14
N GLU A 75 7.60 -12.12 31.41
CA GLU A 75 8.72 -12.61 30.59
C GLU A 75 9.25 -13.93 31.14
N TYR A 76 9.11 -15.00 30.37
CA TYR A 76 9.64 -16.33 30.69
C TYR A 76 10.17 -17.03 29.44
N GLU A 77 11.43 -17.46 29.45
CA GLU A 77 12.03 -18.19 28.34
C GLU A 77 11.48 -19.61 28.30
N THR A 78 11.45 -20.28 29.45
CA THR A 78 11.09 -21.70 29.56
C THR A 78 9.93 -21.93 30.53
N GLY A 79 9.21 -23.05 30.33
CA GLY A 79 8.14 -23.44 31.26
C GLY A 79 8.67 -23.77 32.66
N GLU A 80 9.90 -24.28 32.75
CA GLU A 80 10.55 -24.64 34.02
C GLU A 80 10.74 -23.41 34.94
N GLU A 81 11.01 -22.23 34.38
CA GLU A 81 11.13 -20.98 35.15
C GLU A 81 9.78 -20.59 35.80
N ILE A 82 8.69 -20.71 35.05
CA ILE A 82 7.34 -20.43 35.54
C ILE A 82 6.96 -21.42 36.64
N GLU A 83 7.26 -22.71 36.44
CA GLU A 83 7.03 -23.76 37.42
C GLU A 83 7.82 -23.50 38.71
N ALA A 84 9.07 -23.08 38.59
CA ALA A 84 9.92 -22.74 39.72
C ALA A 84 9.40 -21.53 40.51
N ASP A 85 8.99 -20.45 39.83
CA ASP A 85 8.41 -19.27 40.47
C ASP A 85 7.08 -19.61 41.14
N PHE A 86 6.19 -20.34 40.47
CA PHE A 86 4.93 -20.80 41.05
C PHE A 86 5.18 -21.66 42.30
N ALA A 87 6.10 -22.61 42.24
CA ALA A 87 6.49 -23.42 43.39
C ALA A 87 7.04 -22.53 44.53
N GLY A 88 7.89 -21.56 44.20
CA GLY A 88 8.45 -20.60 45.15
C GLY A 88 7.38 -19.78 45.89
N PHE A 89 6.34 -19.33 45.18
CA PHE A 89 5.21 -18.62 45.79
C PHE A 89 4.25 -19.55 46.54
N LEU A 90 4.12 -20.82 46.13
CA LEU A 90 3.23 -21.80 46.75
C LEU A 90 3.82 -22.37 48.06
N LEU A 91 5.12 -22.63 48.11
CA LEU A 91 5.81 -23.25 49.25
C LEU A 91 5.52 -22.58 50.60
N PRO A 92 5.56 -21.23 50.76
CA PRO A 92 5.22 -20.57 52.01
C PRO A 92 3.82 -20.93 52.55
N TYR A 93 2.84 -21.15 51.66
CA TYR A 93 1.49 -21.55 52.06
C TYR A 93 1.43 -23.01 52.53
N LEU A 94 2.30 -23.87 52.01
CA LEU A 94 2.37 -25.29 52.37
C LEU A 94 3.16 -25.51 53.68
N GLU A 95 4.17 -24.68 53.93
CA GLU A 95 5.04 -24.74 55.12
C GLU A 95 4.46 -24.01 56.34
N THR A 96 3.36 -23.28 56.18
CA THR A 96 2.71 -22.58 57.29
C THR A 96 2.17 -23.58 58.33
N ASP A 97 2.49 -23.37 59.61
CA ASP A 97 1.97 -24.17 60.73
C ASP A 97 0.43 -24.04 60.84
N ASN A 98 -0.30 -24.94 60.16
CA ASN A 98 -1.75 -24.96 60.10
C ASN A 98 -2.31 -26.39 60.20
N TRP A 99 -3.64 -26.55 60.08
CA TRP A 99 -4.33 -27.85 60.15
C TRP A 99 -4.19 -28.70 58.88
N TYR A 100 -3.46 -28.21 57.87
CA TYR A 100 -3.35 -28.76 56.52
C TYR A 100 -1.87 -28.93 56.08
N PRO A 101 -1.03 -29.66 56.84
CA PRO A 101 0.37 -29.87 56.45
C PRO A 101 0.45 -30.65 55.14
N MET A 102 1.20 -30.10 54.19
CA MET A 102 1.27 -30.54 52.81
C MET A 102 2.69 -30.39 52.28
N ALA A 103 3.14 -31.32 51.45
CA ALA A 103 4.43 -31.25 50.76
C ALA A 103 4.20 -31.22 49.25
N LEU A 104 4.84 -30.28 48.56
CA LEU A 104 4.83 -30.21 47.10
C LEU A 104 5.65 -31.38 46.54
N GLU A 105 5.07 -32.14 45.62
CA GLU A 105 5.79 -33.24 44.94
C GLU A 105 6.25 -32.82 43.54
N GLU A 106 5.34 -32.26 42.75
CA GLU A 106 5.59 -31.92 41.35
C GLU A 106 4.73 -30.72 40.95
N VAL A 107 5.26 -29.90 40.04
CA VAL A 107 4.55 -28.82 39.36
C VAL A 107 4.78 -29.02 37.87
N SER A 108 3.74 -28.82 37.07
CA SER A 108 3.83 -28.88 35.62
C SER A 108 2.94 -27.82 34.97
N ALA A 109 3.53 -27.02 34.10
CA ALA A 109 2.82 -26.10 33.21
C ALA A 109 2.24 -26.91 32.03
N GLU A 110 0.92 -27.13 32.04
CA GLU A 110 0.24 -27.94 31.02
C GLU A 110 0.02 -27.15 29.72
N GLU A 111 -0.22 -25.85 29.83
CA GLU A 111 -0.42 -24.95 28.68
C GLU A 111 0.15 -23.57 28.98
N ILE A 112 0.93 -23.02 28.04
CA ILE A 112 1.48 -21.66 28.10
C ILE A 112 1.11 -20.98 26.79
N VAL A 113 0.40 -19.87 26.91
CA VAL A 113 0.01 -19.01 25.78
C VAL A 113 0.90 -17.78 25.79
N ARG A 114 1.58 -17.55 24.68
CA ARG A 114 2.57 -16.48 24.47
C ARG A 114 2.00 -15.39 23.56
N ALA A 115 2.68 -14.24 23.54
CA ALA A 115 2.29 -13.09 22.73
C ALA A 115 2.22 -13.42 21.22
N VAL A 116 3.17 -14.24 20.74
CA VAL A 116 3.25 -14.67 19.34
C VAL A 116 2.20 -15.73 18.96
N ASP A 117 1.56 -16.38 19.93
CA ASP A 117 0.61 -17.44 19.65
C ASP A 117 -0.68 -16.91 19.01
N GLY A 118 -1.33 -17.75 18.20
CA GLY A 118 -2.61 -17.42 17.59
C GLY A 118 -2.54 -16.22 16.62
N HIS A 119 -1.40 -16.03 15.95
CA HIS A 119 -1.19 -14.90 15.04
C HIS A 119 -1.29 -13.55 15.75
N GLY A 120 -0.71 -13.44 16.95
CA GLY A 120 -0.73 -12.19 17.72
C GLY A 120 -2.09 -11.78 18.29
N ALA A 121 -3.10 -12.65 18.26
CA ALA A 121 -4.43 -12.36 18.80
C ALA A 121 -4.42 -11.97 20.30
N TYR A 122 -3.41 -12.39 21.06
CA TYR A 122 -3.27 -12.02 22.47
C TYR A 122 -2.66 -10.63 22.67
N LEU A 123 -1.77 -10.21 21.77
CA LEU A 123 -1.34 -8.81 21.71
C LEU A 123 -2.52 -7.91 21.33
N GLU A 124 -3.28 -8.29 20.31
CA GLU A 124 -4.47 -7.55 19.89
C GLU A 124 -5.44 -7.37 21.07
N LYS A 125 -5.72 -8.43 21.83
CA LYS A 125 -6.57 -8.35 23.04
C LYS A 125 -6.06 -7.37 24.08
N GLU A 126 -4.76 -7.39 24.39
CA GLU A 126 -4.16 -6.45 25.35
C GLU A 126 -4.29 -4.99 24.86
N ILE A 127 -4.04 -4.75 23.56
CA ILE A 127 -4.24 -3.44 22.94
C ILE A 127 -5.71 -3.02 23.05
N LEU A 128 -6.65 -3.90 22.70
CA LEU A 128 -8.08 -3.60 22.74
C LEU A 128 -8.59 -3.36 24.16
N ASP A 129 -8.12 -4.13 25.15
CA ASP A 129 -8.49 -3.94 26.55
C ASP A 129 -7.96 -2.61 27.08
N TYR A 130 -6.75 -2.19 26.70
CA TYR A 130 -6.27 -0.83 26.97
C TYR A 130 -7.13 0.24 26.28
N MET A 131 -7.40 0.07 24.99
CA MET A 131 -8.15 1.04 24.18
C MET A 131 -9.61 1.20 24.63
N LYS A 132 -10.22 0.14 25.14
CA LYS A 132 -11.62 0.11 25.63
C LYS A 132 -11.91 1.11 26.74
N TYR A 133 -10.94 1.39 27.61
CA TYR A 133 -11.12 2.27 28.77
C TYR A 133 -10.60 3.70 28.55
N GLY A 134 -9.99 3.97 27.40
CA GLY A 134 -9.51 5.32 27.07
C GLY A 134 -10.56 6.20 26.40
N ILE A 135 -10.32 7.52 26.42
CA ILE A 135 -11.09 8.50 25.66
C ILE A 135 -10.25 8.90 24.46
N TRP A 136 -10.64 8.46 23.28
CA TRP A 136 -9.91 8.71 22.04
C TRP A 136 -10.79 9.45 21.04
N ASN A 137 -10.22 10.43 20.36
CA ASN A 137 -10.85 11.06 19.21
C ASN A 137 -10.29 10.40 17.96
N LEU A 138 -11.07 9.53 17.34
CA LEU A 138 -10.72 8.99 16.03
C LEU A 138 -10.71 10.12 15.01
N ASP A 139 -9.73 10.08 14.11
CA ASP A 139 -9.66 10.98 12.95
C ASP A 139 -10.85 10.81 11.99
N PHE A 140 -11.61 9.72 12.16
CA PHE A 140 -12.71 9.29 11.29
C PHE A 140 -13.89 8.76 12.11
N ASP A 141 -15.10 8.86 11.56
CA ASP A 141 -16.26 8.13 12.07
C ASP A 141 -16.12 6.65 11.71
N GLY A 142 -16.39 5.74 12.66
CA GLY A 142 -16.20 4.29 12.47
C GLY A 142 -17.01 3.73 11.30
N ASP A 143 -18.21 4.28 11.07
CA ASP A 143 -19.09 3.91 9.96
C ASP A 143 -18.57 4.38 8.59
N ALA A 144 -17.64 5.34 8.56
CA ALA A 144 -17.07 5.86 7.31
C ALA A 144 -15.92 5.01 6.77
N VAL A 145 -15.31 4.16 7.60
CA VAL A 145 -14.05 3.47 7.28
C VAL A 145 -14.20 2.44 6.14
N GLU A 146 -15.33 1.73 6.05
CA GLU A 146 -15.59 0.84 4.91
C GLU A 146 -15.66 1.62 3.57
N GLY A 147 -16.20 2.84 3.63
CA GLY A 147 -16.21 3.76 2.49
C GLY A 147 -14.80 4.18 2.08
N LEU A 148 -13.95 4.53 3.06
CA LEU A 148 -12.55 4.89 2.83
C LEU A 148 -11.76 3.77 2.15
N TRP A 149 -11.94 2.54 2.62
CA TRP A 149 -11.27 1.36 2.06
C TRP A 149 -11.65 1.12 0.60
N LYS A 150 -12.94 1.19 0.26
CA LYS A 150 -13.40 1.07 -1.14
C LYS A 150 -12.82 2.19 -2.02
N GLN A 151 -12.77 3.41 -1.50
CA GLN A 151 -12.27 4.57 -2.22
C GLN A 151 -10.77 4.54 -2.46
N GLU A 152 -10.00 4.04 -1.49
CA GLU A 152 -8.57 3.80 -1.64
C GLU A 152 -8.32 2.77 -2.75
N ARG A 153 -9.03 1.63 -2.70
CA ARG A 153 -8.87 0.54 -3.68
C ARG A 153 -9.25 0.97 -5.09
N GLU A 154 -10.28 1.83 -5.20
CA GLU A 154 -10.68 2.47 -6.44
C GLU A 154 -9.59 3.45 -6.93
N ALA A 155 -9.06 4.30 -6.04
CA ALA A 155 -8.02 5.26 -6.38
C ALA A 155 -6.74 4.57 -6.88
N GLU A 156 -6.28 3.50 -6.25
CA GLU A 156 -5.16 2.70 -6.76
C GLU A 156 -5.44 2.17 -8.17
N ALA A 157 -6.62 1.58 -8.38
CA ALA A 157 -7.00 1.03 -9.68
C ALA A 157 -7.02 2.11 -10.77
N VAL A 158 -7.51 3.31 -10.45
CA VAL A 158 -7.50 4.48 -11.33
C VAL A 158 -6.08 4.94 -11.63
N THR A 159 -5.18 4.97 -10.64
CA THR A 159 -3.79 5.37 -10.85
C THR A 159 -3.03 4.40 -11.73
N GLU A 160 -3.17 3.09 -11.50
CA GLU A 160 -2.54 2.07 -12.32
C GLU A 160 -3.03 2.17 -13.78
N MET A 161 -4.32 2.37 -13.99
CA MET A 161 -4.85 2.61 -15.34
C MET A 161 -4.27 3.89 -15.95
N ALA A 162 -4.23 4.99 -15.20
CA ALA A 162 -3.63 6.24 -15.68
C ALA A 162 -2.17 6.06 -16.10
N GLN A 163 -1.37 5.29 -15.36
CA GLN A 163 0.02 4.96 -15.71
C GLN A 163 0.11 4.18 -17.03
N THR A 164 -0.75 3.19 -17.23
CA THR A 164 -0.81 2.43 -18.50
C THR A 164 -1.09 3.36 -19.67
N TYR A 165 -2.12 4.21 -19.57
CA TYR A 165 -2.52 5.10 -20.68
C TYR A 165 -1.56 6.28 -20.89
N ARG A 166 -0.86 6.76 -19.85
CA ARG A 166 0.28 7.69 -20.04
C ARG A 166 1.37 7.03 -20.91
N THR A 167 1.68 5.76 -20.66
CA THR A 167 2.61 4.99 -21.50
C THR A 167 2.09 4.86 -22.93
N ARG A 168 0.79 4.62 -23.13
CA ARG A 168 0.18 4.54 -24.48
C ARG A 168 0.17 5.87 -25.22
N THR A 169 0.04 6.99 -24.52
CA THR A 169 0.17 8.32 -25.13
C THR A 169 1.56 8.50 -25.76
N ARG A 170 2.61 7.95 -25.14
CA ARG A 170 3.97 7.98 -25.72
C ARG A 170 4.07 7.19 -27.02
N ASP A 171 3.35 6.08 -27.13
CA ASP A 171 3.29 5.28 -28.36
C ASP A 171 2.49 6.01 -29.45
N VAL A 172 1.40 6.70 -29.07
CA VAL A 172 0.65 7.60 -29.97
C VAL A 172 1.56 8.70 -30.51
N TRP A 173 2.41 9.32 -29.68
CA TRP A 173 3.37 10.32 -30.14
C TRP A 173 4.47 9.76 -31.05
N LYS A 174 4.89 8.51 -30.88
CA LYS A 174 5.79 7.85 -31.85
C LYS A 174 5.11 7.73 -33.21
N LEU A 175 3.83 7.37 -33.23
CA LEU A 175 3.05 7.31 -34.46
C LEU A 175 2.92 8.70 -35.12
N GLU A 176 2.67 9.74 -34.33
CA GLU A 176 2.59 11.13 -34.82
C GLU A 176 3.93 11.62 -35.41
N ARG A 177 5.08 11.19 -34.89
CA ARG A 177 6.40 11.49 -35.51
C ARG A 177 6.58 10.82 -36.87
N VAL A 178 6.03 9.62 -37.07
CA VAL A 178 6.05 8.97 -38.38
C VAL A 178 5.14 9.72 -39.36
N LEU A 179 3.98 10.21 -38.91
CA LEU A 179 3.09 11.06 -39.71
C LEU A 179 3.76 12.39 -40.09
N GLU A 180 4.50 13.02 -39.17
CA GLU A 180 5.30 14.22 -39.43
C GLU A 180 6.32 13.94 -40.55
N SER A 181 7.03 12.80 -40.49
CA SER A 181 7.99 12.39 -41.53
C SER A 181 7.33 12.16 -42.90
N ILE A 182 6.10 11.61 -42.93
CA ILE A 182 5.32 11.44 -44.16
C ILE A 182 4.92 12.80 -44.74
N SER A 183 4.47 13.72 -43.89
CA SER A 183 4.10 15.06 -44.34
C SER A 183 5.29 15.85 -44.86
N GLU A 184 6.43 15.81 -44.17
CA GLU A 184 7.68 16.44 -44.64
C GLU A 184 8.10 15.90 -46.02
N ASN A 185 7.98 14.59 -46.23
CA ASN A 185 8.26 13.99 -47.54
C ASN A 185 7.27 14.47 -48.63
N LEU A 186 5.98 14.58 -48.32
CA LEU A 186 4.99 15.15 -49.24
C LEU A 186 5.27 16.62 -49.57
N ASP A 187 5.75 17.41 -48.61
CA ASP A 187 6.12 18.81 -48.84
C ASP A 187 7.40 18.94 -49.68
N HIS A 188 8.39 18.06 -49.50
CA HIS A 188 9.54 17.96 -50.40
C HIS A 188 9.11 17.67 -51.83
N GLN A 189 8.23 16.68 -52.04
CA GLN A 189 7.69 16.37 -53.37
C GLN A 189 7.01 17.60 -54.01
N ARG A 190 6.29 18.43 -53.23
CA ARG A 190 5.67 19.66 -53.75
C ARG A 190 6.70 20.71 -54.15
N ASN A 191 7.73 20.88 -53.33
CA ASN A 191 8.81 21.81 -53.60
C ASN A 191 9.55 21.40 -54.87
N ASP A 192 9.86 20.11 -55.03
CA ASP A 192 10.53 19.57 -56.22
C ASP A 192 9.64 19.73 -57.47
N ARG A 193 8.33 19.44 -57.36
CA ARG A 193 7.38 19.69 -58.44
C ARG A 193 7.36 21.15 -58.86
N GLN A 194 7.34 22.08 -57.90
CA GLN A 194 7.36 23.52 -58.18
C GLN A 194 8.68 23.96 -58.82
N GLN A 195 9.82 23.43 -58.37
CA GLN A 195 11.12 23.67 -58.98
C GLN A 195 11.16 23.18 -60.43
N GLY A 196 10.62 21.98 -60.69
CA GLY A 196 10.49 21.44 -62.04
C GLY A 196 9.61 22.32 -62.94
N LEU A 197 8.46 22.77 -62.46
CA LEU A 197 7.59 23.69 -63.21
C LEU A 197 8.28 25.04 -63.50
N ASN A 198 9.04 25.57 -62.54
CA ASN A 198 9.81 26.79 -62.73
C ASN A 198 10.91 26.60 -63.79
N ALA A 199 11.63 25.47 -63.79
CA ALA A 199 12.62 25.16 -64.81
C ALA A 199 12.00 25.06 -66.22
N LEU A 200 10.82 24.43 -66.33
CA LEU A 200 10.06 24.33 -67.59
C LEU A 200 9.49 25.67 -68.08
N SER A 201 9.39 26.69 -67.21
CA SER A 201 8.99 28.05 -67.62
C SER A 201 10.11 28.80 -68.34
N SER A 202 11.37 28.40 -68.11
CA SER A 202 12.56 28.92 -68.79
C SER A 202 13.16 27.91 -69.78
N TYR A 203 12.42 26.87 -70.16
CA TYR A 203 12.83 25.80 -71.07
C TYR A 203 14.14 25.09 -70.66
N ASP A 204 14.42 25.02 -69.35
CA ASP A 204 15.58 24.32 -68.79
C ASP A 204 15.26 22.84 -68.54
N GLY A 205 15.49 22.01 -69.57
CA GLY A 205 15.27 20.57 -69.49
C GLY A 205 16.17 19.87 -68.46
N ALA A 206 17.42 20.30 -68.31
CA ALA A 206 18.34 19.76 -67.31
C ALA A 206 17.93 20.14 -65.87
N GLY A 207 17.38 21.33 -65.66
CA GLY A 207 16.76 21.76 -64.41
C GLY A 207 15.52 20.92 -64.06
N PHE A 208 14.64 20.69 -65.03
CA PHE A 208 13.48 19.83 -64.87
C PHE A 208 13.89 18.40 -64.47
N ARG A 209 14.80 17.77 -65.22
CA ARG A 209 15.23 16.39 -64.94
C ARG A 209 15.83 16.23 -63.55
N ARG A 210 16.66 17.18 -63.10
CA ARG A 210 17.20 17.17 -61.73
C ARG A 210 16.10 17.23 -60.66
N ALA A 211 15.10 18.11 -60.84
CA ALA A 211 13.98 18.21 -59.91
C ALA A 211 13.10 16.94 -59.94
N ALA A 212 12.86 16.36 -61.11
CA ALA A 212 12.11 15.12 -61.27
C ALA A 212 12.83 13.92 -60.62
N GLU A 213 14.16 13.81 -60.78
CA GLU A 213 14.99 12.79 -60.12
C GLU A 213 14.99 12.94 -58.59
N GLN A 214 15.04 14.16 -58.08
CA GLN A 214 14.89 14.43 -56.64
C GLN A 214 13.52 13.99 -56.12
N MET A 215 12.46 14.34 -56.84
CA MET A 215 11.10 13.94 -56.50
C MET A 215 10.92 12.41 -56.53
N ILE A 216 11.50 11.72 -57.53
CA ILE A 216 11.54 10.25 -57.58
C ILE A 216 12.26 9.68 -56.34
N GLY A 217 13.36 10.32 -55.92
CA GLY A 217 14.09 9.97 -54.70
C GLY A 217 13.23 10.03 -53.44
N GLU A 218 12.40 11.07 -53.30
CA GLU A 218 11.45 11.20 -52.19
C GLU A 218 10.29 10.19 -52.28
N LEU A 219 9.74 9.97 -53.48
CA LEU A 219 8.67 8.98 -53.71
C LEU A 219 9.14 7.56 -53.38
N LYS A 220 10.39 7.20 -53.69
CA LYS A 220 10.98 5.89 -53.37
C LYS A 220 11.07 5.62 -51.86
N LYS A 221 11.07 6.66 -51.02
CA LYS A 221 11.06 6.51 -49.55
C LYS A 221 9.66 6.24 -49.00
N MET A 222 8.60 6.61 -49.73
CA MET A 222 7.22 6.55 -49.26
C MET A 222 6.76 5.15 -48.82
N PRO A 223 7.04 4.05 -49.57
CA PRO A 223 6.67 2.70 -49.12
C PRO A 223 7.28 2.32 -47.75
N GLY A 224 8.52 2.76 -47.50
CA GLY A 224 9.19 2.55 -46.22
C GLY A 224 8.51 3.30 -45.07
N LEU A 225 8.13 4.55 -45.30
CA LEU A 225 7.41 5.38 -44.32
C LEU A 225 6.01 4.84 -44.02
N VAL A 226 5.26 4.43 -45.04
CA VAL A 226 3.94 3.80 -44.90
C VAL A 226 4.05 2.51 -44.07
N LYS A 227 5.02 1.64 -44.40
CA LYS A 227 5.25 0.40 -43.65
C LYS A 227 5.65 0.66 -42.19
N GLN A 228 6.43 1.70 -41.93
CA GLN A 228 6.80 2.10 -40.57
C GLN A 228 5.57 2.57 -39.79
N TYR A 229 4.72 3.40 -40.40
CA TYR A 229 3.47 3.85 -39.79
C TYR A 229 2.55 2.66 -39.46
N GLU A 230 2.35 1.74 -40.41
CA GLU A 230 1.51 0.56 -40.18
C GLU A 230 2.03 -0.30 -39.04
N LYS A 231 3.35 -0.54 -38.99
CA LYS A 231 3.97 -1.33 -37.93
C LYS A 231 3.75 -0.71 -36.55
N GLU A 232 3.94 0.60 -36.40
CA GLU A 232 3.72 1.28 -35.11
C GLU A 232 2.23 1.33 -34.75
N ALA A 233 1.34 1.52 -35.73
CA ALA A 233 -0.10 1.49 -35.52
C ALA A 233 -0.59 0.09 -35.08
N ASP A 234 -0.11 -0.97 -35.71
CA ASP A 234 -0.46 -2.35 -35.36
C ASP A 234 0.06 -2.74 -33.98
N LYS A 235 1.31 -2.35 -33.67
CA LYS A 235 1.89 -2.57 -32.35
C LYS A 235 1.08 -1.88 -31.26
N LEU A 236 0.66 -0.62 -31.49
CA LEU A 236 -0.17 0.11 -30.54
C LEU A 236 -1.55 -0.54 -30.39
N ALA A 237 -2.20 -0.94 -31.50
CA ALA A 237 -3.49 -1.62 -31.47
C ALA A 237 -3.45 -2.96 -30.71
N GLU A 238 -2.44 -3.80 -30.96
CA GLU A 238 -2.26 -5.08 -30.25
C GLU A 238 -2.06 -4.85 -28.74
N THR A 239 -1.32 -3.79 -28.39
CA THR A 239 -1.04 -3.49 -26.99
C THR A 239 -2.27 -2.96 -26.26
N LEU A 240 -3.04 -2.05 -26.88
CA LEU A 240 -4.31 -1.56 -26.32
C LEU A 240 -5.30 -2.71 -26.11
N GLN A 241 -5.34 -3.69 -27.02
CA GLN A 241 -6.19 -4.87 -26.86
C GLN A 241 -5.79 -5.72 -25.65
N LYS A 242 -4.49 -5.87 -25.39
CA LYS A 242 -3.99 -6.57 -24.18
C LYS A 242 -4.35 -5.81 -22.91
N ASP A 243 -4.14 -4.50 -22.89
CA ASP A 243 -4.50 -3.66 -21.75
C ASP A 243 -6.00 -3.72 -21.44
N ARG A 244 -6.86 -3.75 -22.48
CA ARG A 244 -8.31 -3.90 -22.31
C ARG A 244 -8.66 -5.23 -21.62
N GLN A 245 -8.04 -6.33 -22.02
CA GLN A 245 -8.26 -7.63 -21.38
C GLN A 245 -7.81 -7.63 -19.92
N GLU A 246 -6.69 -6.98 -19.61
CA GLU A 246 -6.22 -6.83 -18.23
C GLU A 246 -7.17 -5.97 -17.39
N GLN A 247 -7.73 -4.91 -17.99
CA GLN A 247 -8.67 -4.03 -17.34
C GLN A 247 -10.03 -4.69 -17.05
N GLU A 248 -10.54 -5.54 -17.94
CA GLU A 248 -11.78 -6.30 -17.70
C GLU A 248 -11.70 -7.14 -16.41
N ASN A 249 -10.51 -7.64 -16.07
CA ASN A 249 -10.27 -8.38 -14.82
C ASN A 249 -10.23 -7.47 -13.57
N ARG A 250 -10.19 -6.15 -13.74
CA ARG A 250 -10.04 -5.15 -12.68
C ARG A 250 -11.30 -4.33 -12.41
N VAL A 251 -12.35 -4.50 -13.22
CA VAL A 251 -13.61 -3.75 -13.12
C VAL A 251 -14.25 -3.86 -11.74
N ASP A 252 -14.06 -5.00 -11.05
CA ASP A 252 -14.58 -5.23 -9.69
C ASP A 252 -14.02 -4.26 -8.63
N ARG A 253 -12.91 -3.56 -8.92
CA ARG A 253 -12.29 -2.55 -8.05
C ARG A 253 -12.82 -1.13 -8.28
N LEU A 254 -13.55 -0.89 -9.36
CA LEU A 254 -13.96 0.46 -9.79
C LEU A 254 -15.46 0.69 -9.58
N GLY A 255 -15.83 1.92 -9.23
CA GLY A 255 -17.23 2.35 -9.23
C GLY A 255 -17.81 2.37 -10.65
N THR A 256 -19.13 2.24 -10.77
CA THR A 256 -19.82 2.18 -12.07
C THR A 256 -19.66 3.46 -12.88
N GLU A 257 -19.79 4.62 -12.24
CA GLU A 257 -19.63 5.93 -12.87
C GLU A 257 -18.19 6.14 -13.36
N MET A 258 -17.21 5.76 -12.53
CA MET A 258 -15.80 5.89 -12.85
C MET A 258 -15.39 4.96 -13.98
N THR A 259 -15.89 3.72 -13.97
CA THR A 259 -15.71 2.75 -15.06
C THR A 259 -16.21 3.30 -16.38
N ALA A 260 -17.39 3.94 -16.40
CA ALA A 260 -17.95 4.54 -17.61
C ALA A 260 -17.13 5.73 -18.11
N ALA A 261 -16.66 6.60 -17.20
CA ALA A 261 -15.80 7.74 -17.55
C ALA A 261 -14.47 7.28 -18.16
N LEU A 262 -13.85 6.26 -17.56
CA LEU A 262 -12.61 5.68 -18.05
C LEU A 262 -12.81 4.98 -19.41
N GLU A 263 -13.85 4.16 -19.56
CA GLU A 263 -14.17 3.49 -20.82
C GLU A 263 -14.36 4.46 -21.99
N GLN A 264 -14.97 5.63 -21.73
CA GLN A 264 -15.10 6.67 -22.75
C GLN A 264 -13.73 7.12 -23.27
N GLU A 265 -12.76 7.35 -22.38
CA GLU A 265 -11.42 7.82 -22.76
C GLU A 265 -10.65 6.68 -23.48
N ILE A 266 -10.85 5.41 -23.11
CA ILE A 266 -10.23 4.25 -23.78
C ILE A 266 -10.69 4.13 -25.24
N GLN A 267 -11.99 4.30 -25.48
CA GLN A 267 -12.55 4.21 -26.83
C GLN A 267 -11.94 5.26 -27.76
N GLU A 268 -11.49 6.39 -27.24
CA GLU A 268 -10.81 7.43 -28.01
C GLU A 268 -9.42 6.96 -28.50
N TYR A 269 -8.70 6.18 -27.70
CA TYR A 269 -7.44 5.53 -28.12
C TYR A 269 -7.69 4.47 -29.20
N GLU A 270 -8.73 3.65 -29.05
CA GLU A 270 -9.05 2.61 -30.03
C GLU A 270 -9.51 3.19 -31.36
N ALA A 271 -10.37 4.23 -31.31
CA ALA A 271 -10.80 4.96 -32.49
C ALA A 271 -9.62 5.61 -33.23
N TYR A 272 -8.57 6.02 -32.49
CA TYR A 272 -7.37 6.62 -33.05
C TYR A 272 -6.54 5.64 -33.89
N VAL A 273 -6.42 4.37 -33.49
CA VAL A 273 -5.62 3.34 -34.21
C VAL A 273 -6.43 2.37 -35.08
N ALA A 274 -7.75 2.54 -35.13
CA ALA A 274 -8.67 1.66 -35.87
C ALA A 274 -8.18 1.34 -37.29
N GLU A 275 -8.19 0.05 -37.66
CA GLU A 275 -7.65 -0.42 -38.94
C GLU A 275 -8.34 0.24 -40.14
N ASN A 276 -9.65 0.43 -40.04
CA ASN A 276 -10.50 1.07 -41.05
C ASN A 276 -10.61 2.59 -40.86
N GLY A 277 -9.81 3.18 -39.98
CA GLY A 277 -9.81 4.62 -39.74
C GLY A 277 -9.41 5.38 -41.01
N LYS A 278 -10.08 6.51 -41.26
CA LYS A 278 -9.83 7.39 -42.41
C LYS A 278 -8.34 7.72 -42.58
N ARG A 279 -7.66 8.01 -41.46
CA ARG A 279 -6.22 8.29 -41.39
C ARG A 279 -5.39 7.14 -41.96
N ARG A 280 -5.63 5.91 -41.49
CA ARG A 280 -4.87 4.74 -41.91
C ARG A 280 -5.10 4.39 -43.39
N GLN A 281 -6.34 4.54 -43.88
CA GLN A 281 -6.66 4.35 -45.29
C GLN A 281 -5.97 5.38 -46.18
N GLU A 282 -5.94 6.65 -45.76
CA GLU A 282 -5.26 7.73 -46.48
C GLU A 282 -3.75 7.48 -46.59
N ILE A 283 -3.10 7.03 -45.51
CA ILE A 283 -1.67 6.68 -45.51
C ILE A 283 -1.39 5.44 -46.38
N ARG A 284 -2.19 4.38 -46.27
CA ARG A 284 -2.06 3.17 -47.11
C ARG A 284 -2.15 3.50 -48.61
N ALA A 285 -2.96 4.47 -48.99
CA ALA A 285 -3.13 4.87 -50.38
C ALA A 285 -1.89 5.59 -50.97
N LEU A 286 -0.96 6.08 -50.14
CA LEU A 286 0.26 6.76 -50.61
C LEU A 286 1.25 5.80 -51.27
N GLU A 287 1.32 4.54 -50.81
CA GLU A 287 2.23 3.54 -51.37
C GLU A 287 1.96 3.25 -52.85
N PRO A 288 0.78 2.77 -53.27
CA PRO A 288 0.51 2.50 -54.69
C PRO A 288 0.56 3.77 -55.55
N ARG A 289 0.17 4.93 -55.00
CA ARG A 289 0.28 6.22 -55.69
C ARG A 289 1.73 6.63 -55.94
N SER A 290 2.63 6.36 -55.00
CA SER A 290 4.04 6.69 -55.16
C SER A 290 4.67 5.94 -56.34
N VAL A 291 4.30 4.67 -56.53
CA VAL A 291 4.77 3.85 -57.66
C VAL A 291 4.24 4.37 -58.99
N GLU A 292 2.95 4.69 -59.07
CA GLU A 292 2.34 5.29 -60.27
C GLU A 292 2.98 6.64 -60.63
N GLN A 293 3.27 7.47 -59.63
CA GLN A 293 3.90 8.77 -59.83
C GLN A 293 5.36 8.67 -60.27
N ILE A 294 6.12 7.69 -59.76
CA ILE A 294 7.50 7.42 -60.22
C ILE A 294 7.49 7.08 -61.71
N GLN A 295 6.62 6.15 -62.14
CA GLN A 295 6.54 5.76 -63.55
C GLN A 295 6.21 6.96 -64.44
N ARG A 296 5.24 7.80 -64.04
CA ARG A 296 4.91 9.02 -64.79
C ARG A 296 6.07 10.00 -64.86
N LEU A 297 6.84 10.18 -63.79
CA LEU A 297 8.01 11.05 -63.80
C LEU A 297 9.11 10.51 -64.71
N GLU A 298 9.33 9.20 -64.72
CA GLU A 298 10.29 8.54 -65.62
C GLU A 298 9.89 8.75 -67.10
N GLU A 299 8.61 8.56 -67.43
CA GLU A 299 8.06 8.84 -68.77
C GLU A 299 8.26 10.33 -69.17
N LEU A 300 8.06 11.27 -68.24
CA LEU A 300 8.29 12.70 -68.51
C LEU A 300 9.77 13.06 -68.66
N ILE A 301 10.67 12.37 -67.95
CA ILE A 301 12.12 12.52 -68.12
C ILE A 301 12.52 12.05 -69.52
N GLU A 302 12.04 10.90 -69.99
CA GLU A 302 12.30 10.42 -71.34
C GLU A 302 11.79 11.40 -72.40
N LEU A 303 10.55 11.89 -72.24
CA LEU A 303 9.95 12.90 -73.11
C LEU A 303 10.76 14.22 -73.13
N SER A 304 11.37 14.61 -72.01
CA SER A 304 12.24 15.80 -71.98
C SER A 304 13.50 15.66 -72.83
N TYR A 305 14.06 14.45 -72.93
CA TYR A 305 15.20 14.18 -73.81
C TYR A 305 14.77 14.13 -75.28
N GLU A 306 13.56 13.67 -75.58
CA GLU A 306 12.97 13.73 -76.92
C GLU A 306 12.83 15.18 -77.39
N VAL A 307 12.26 16.05 -76.56
CA VAL A 307 12.12 17.47 -76.85
C VAL A 307 13.48 18.14 -77.09
N GLU A 308 14.50 17.85 -76.28
CA GLU A 308 15.85 18.39 -76.51
C GLU A 308 16.46 17.90 -77.83
N ARG A 309 16.28 16.62 -78.19
CA ARG A 309 16.72 16.11 -79.50
C ARG A 309 16.00 16.78 -80.65
N GLU A 310 14.69 16.98 -80.55
CA GLU A 310 13.91 17.68 -81.58
C GLU A 310 14.37 19.14 -81.77
N ILE A 311 14.80 19.80 -80.69
CA ILE A 311 15.39 21.15 -80.74
C ILE A 311 16.79 21.12 -81.37
N GLU A 312 17.62 20.12 -81.04
CA GLU A 312 18.99 19.99 -81.58
C GLU A 312 19.01 19.60 -83.07
N GLU A 313 18.06 18.77 -83.51
CA GLU A 313 17.91 18.31 -84.90
C GLU A 313 17.13 19.30 -85.78
N TRP A 314 16.73 20.45 -85.24
CA TRP A 314 15.95 21.45 -85.97
C TRP A 314 16.81 22.15 -87.04
N GLU A 315 16.43 22.02 -88.31
CA GLU A 315 17.05 22.70 -89.46
C GLU A 315 16.15 23.86 -89.91
N ASP A 316 16.77 25.04 -90.15
CA ASP A 316 16.09 26.24 -90.65
C ASP A 316 15.72 26.01 -92.13
N ASP A 317 14.42 26.01 -92.47
CA ASP A 317 13.98 25.87 -93.86
C ASP A 317 14.33 27.16 -94.62
N ASP A 318 15.45 27.11 -95.35
CA ASP A 318 16.18 28.17 -96.05
C ASP A 318 15.43 28.90 -97.22
N ASP A 319 14.09 29.00 -97.19
CA ASP A 319 13.32 29.65 -98.26
C ASP A 319 12.49 30.86 -97.78
N GLU A 320 13.08 32.05 -98.00
CA GLU A 320 12.50 33.40 -97.99
C GLU A 320 12.02 33.98 -96.63
N ASP A 321 12.91 34.78 -96.03
CA ASP A 321 12.68 35.80 -95.00
C ASP A 321 12.06 35.33 -93.65
N GLY A 322 12.89 34.71 -92.79
CA GLY A 322 12.69 34.78 -91.34
C GLY A 322 13.45 33.72 -90.54
N ASP A 323 14.43 34.16 -89.72
CA ASP A 323 15.03 33.39 -88.63
C ASP A 323 13.90 32.84 -87.72
N SER A 324 13.43 31.62 -87.97
CA SER A 324 12.23 31.09 -87.30
C SER A 324 12.63 30.19 -86.16
N GLU A 325 12.88 30.74 -84.95
CA GLU A 325 13.23 29.92 -83.78
C GLU A 325 12.22 28.77 -83.53
N PRO A 326 12.67 27.60 -83.05
CA PRO A 326 11.77 26.50 -82.65
C PRO A 326 10.70 27.00 -81.67
N ASP A 327 9.44 26.55 -81.82
CA ASP A 327 8.38 26.85 -80.86
C ASP A 327 8.60 26.05 -79.56
N TYR A 328 9.51 26.54 -78.73
CA TYR A 328 9.86 25.97 -77.42
C TYR A 328 8.64 25.77 -76.53
N GLU A 329 7.66 26.67 -76.62
CA GLU A 329 6.44 26.56 -75.82
C GLU A 329 5.61 25.35 -76.25
N SER A 330 5.41 25.14 -77.54
CA SER A 330 4.68 23.96 -78.05
C SER A 330 5.41 22.65 -77.74
N LEU A 331 6.73 22.62 -77.88
CA LEU A 331 7.54 21.41 -77.66
C LEU A 331 7.60 21.01 -76.18
N TRP A 332 7.77 21.96 -75.25
CA TRP A 332 7.83 21.68 -73.81
C TRP A 332 6.46 21.54 -73.15
N ARG A 333 5.37 21.94 -73.82
CA ARG A 333 3.99 21.88 -73.29
C ARG A 333 3.56 20.49 -72.80
N PRO A 334 3.83 19.37 -73.51
CA PRO A 334 3.47 18.03 -73.03
C PRO A 334 4.15 17.68 -71.70
N VAL A 335 5.45 18.00 -71.56
CA VAL A 335 6.22 17.78 -70.32
C VAL A 335 5.66 18.61 -69.18
N ARG A 336 5.34 19.90 -69.44
CA ARG A 336 4.75 20.82 -68.45
C ARG A 336 3.39 20.35 -67.97
N ILE A 337 2.47 20.04 -68.89
CA ILE A 337 1.13 19.53 -68.56
C ILE A 337 1.22 18.20 -67.80
N GLY A 338 2.15 17.33 -68.20
CA GLY A 338 2.42 16.08 -67.52
C GLY A 338 2.80 16.28 -66.05
N LEU A 339 3.72 17.21 -65.77
CA LEU A 339 4.15 17.54 -64.41
C LEU A 339 3.05 18.23 -63.59
N GLU A 340 2.26 19.12 -64.21
CA GLU A 340 1.10 19.77 -63.58
C GLU A 340 0.04 18.75 -63.12
N ASN A 341 -0.16 17.68 -63.89
CA ASN A 341 -1.12 16.63 -63.60
C ASN A 341 -0.70 15.68 -62.45
N ILE A 342 0.54 15.77 -61.96
CA ILE A 342 0.98 15.00 -60.80
C ILE A 342 0.42 15.65 -59.53
N GLN A 343 -0.64 15.05 -58.97
CA GLN A 343 -1.33 15.55 -57.77
C GLN A 343 -0.66 15.07 -56.47
N ILE A 344 -0.18 16.01 -55.65
CA ILE A 344 0.38 15.74 -54.31
C ILE A 344 -0.59 16.28 -53.26
N LEU A 345 -1.52 15.42 -52.82
CA LEU A 345 -2.56 15.78 -51.87
C LEU A 345 -2.01 15.94 -50.44
N PRO A 346 -2.40 16.98 -49.69
CA PRO A 346 -2.06 17.08 -48.27
C PRO A 346 -2.84 16.03 -47.48
N LEU A 347 -2.27 15.65 -46.33
CA LEU A 347 -3.00 14.85 -45.36
C LEU A 347 -4.26 15.61 -44.92
N SER A 348 -5.40 14.92 -44.90
CA SER A 348 -6.71 15.52 -44.60
C SER A 348 -6.96 15.79 -43.12
N PHE A 349 -5.96 15.52 -42.26
CA PHE A 349 -6.04 15.59 -40.81
C PHE A 349 -4.81 16.27 -40.22
N VAL A 350 -5.01 16.88 -39.04
CA VAL A 350 -3.92 17.41 -38.22
C VAL A 350 -3.13 16.24 -37.63
N HIS A 351 -1.82 16.39 -37.61
CA HIS A 351 -0.85 15.40 -37.15
C HIS A 351 0.39 16.12 -36.61
N GLY A 352 1.24 15.38 -35.89
CA GLY A 352 2.40 15.92 -35.22
C GLY A 352 2.06 16.67 -33.93
N ILE A 353 3.10 17.07 -33.22
CA ILE A 353 3.00 17.84 -31.98
C ILE A 353 3.55 19.24 -32.28
N GLN A 354 2.69 20.25 -32.19
CA GLN A 354 3.07 21.63 -32.51
C GLN A 354 3.87 22.27 -31.36
N ASP A 355 3.46 22.05 -30.12
CA ASP A 355 4.16 22.59 -28.95
C ASP A 355 5.00 21.49 -28.25
N LYS A 356 6.16 21.19 -28.84
CA LYS A 356 7.11 20.19 -28.33
C LYS A 356 7.70 20.59 -26.96
N GLU A 357 7.70 21.89 -26.62
CA GLU A 357 8.14 22.37 -25.31
C GLU A 357 7.16 21.98 -24.21
N LYS A 358 5.86 22.29 -24.39
CA LYS A 358 4.83 21.92 -23.40
C LYS A 358 4.67 20.42 -23.27
N GLU A 359 4.77 19.67 -24.37
CA GLU A 359 4.86 18.21 -24.33
C GLU A 359 6.04 17.75 -23.46
N GLY A 360 7.21 18.34 -23.66
CA GLY A 360 8.41 18.05 -22.88
C GLY A 360 8.26 18.33 -21.39
N TRP A 361 7.64 19.46 -21.02
CA TRP A 361 7.37 19.79 -19.62
C TRP A 361 6.42 18.78 -18.96
N LEU A 362 5.36 18.35 -19.63
CA LEU A 362 4.46 17.34 -19.06
C LEU A 362 5.15 15.97 -18.88
N LYS A 363 6.02 15.58 -19.82
CA LYS A 363 6.87 14.39 -19.65
C LYS A 363 7.83 14.53 -18.47
N GLN A 364 8.35 15.72 -18.22
CA GLN A 364 9.21 15.96 -17.07
C GLN A 364 8.45 15.73 -15.76
N VAL A 365 7.20 16.17 -15.64
CA VAL A 365 6.36 15.89 -14.45
C VAL A 365 6.17 14.39 -14.24
N GLU A 366 5.93 13.63 -15.31
CA GLU A 366 5.85 12.17 -15.25
C GLU A 366 7.18 11.54 -14.78
N GLN A 367 8.33 12.04 -15.24
CA GLN A 367 9.65 11.56 -14.81
C GLN A 367 9.95 11.83 -13.34
N LEU A 368 9.47 12.94 -12.77
CA LEU A 368 9.63 13.24 -11.34
C LEU A 368 9.01 12.15 -10.44
N TYR A 369 8.00 11.43 -10.93
CA TYR A 369 7.42 10.30 -10.23
C TYR A 369 8.27 9.01 -10.32
N GLN A 370 9.07 8.86 -11.38
CA GLN A 370 9.90 7.66 -11.61
C GLN A 370 11.29 7.76 -10.96
N GLU A 371 11.81 8.96 -10.71
CA GLU A 371 13.19 9.17 -10.23
C GLU A 371 13.23 9.85 -8.86
N GLY A 372 13.83 9.19 -7.86
CA GLY A 372 14.39 9.83 -6.65
C GLY A 372 13.43 10.70 -5.83
N MET A 373 12.18 10.25 -5.64
CA MET A 373 11.06 11.04 -5.11
C MET A 373 11.29 11.69 -3.74
N LEU A 374 11.99 11.00 -2.81
CA LEU A 374 12.22 11.55 -1.48
C LEU A 374 13.01 12.86 -1.50
N GLY A 375 14.02 12.99 -2.39
CA GLY A 375 14.82 14.21 -2.49
C GLY A 375 14.03 15.43 -2.96
N LEU A 376 12.89 15.21 -3.63
CA LEU A 376 12.02 16.25 -4.17
C LEU A 376 10.92 16.67 -3.17
N LEU A 377 10.39 15.69 -2.43
CA LEU A 377 9.20 15.82 -1.61
C LEU A 377 9.52 16.11 -0.15
N VAL A 378 10.68 15.69 0.34
CA VAL A 378 11.13 16.02 1.69
C VAL A 378 11.36 17.55 1.80
N PRO A 379 10.76 18.24 2.78
CA PRO A 379 10.91 19.68 2.93
C PRO A 379 12.37 20.12 3.12
N GLU A 380 12.68 21.35 2.66
CA GLU A 380 14.03 21.91 2.80
C GLU A 380 14.45 21.98 4.28
N GLY A 381 15.68 21.55 4.57
CA GLY A 381 16.23 21.50 5.93
C GLY A 381 15.87 20.25 6.72
N ARG A 382 15.04 19.35 6.18
CA ARG A 382 14.71 18.07 6.82
C ARG A 382 15.61 16.95 6.30
N GLN A 383 16.14 16.14 7.22
CA GLN A 383 16.92 14.95 6.88
C GLN A 383 16.05 13.70 6.98
N VAL A 384 16.29 12.76 6.07
CA VAL A 384 15.73 11.42 6.15
C VAL A 384 16.64 10.58 7.05
N SER A 385 16.07 9.87 8.02
CA SER A 385 16.79 8.90 8.84
C SER A 385 17.38 7.77 7.97
N GLU A 386 18.63 7.41 8.27
CA GLU A 386 19.33 6.26 7.70
C GLU A 386 19.43 5.09 8.70
N LYS A 387 18.64 5.10 9.78
CA LYS A 387 18.67 4.00 10.74
C LYS A 387 18.21 2.69 10.08
N THR A 388 18.80 1.60 10.56
CA THR A 388 18.54 0.25 10.06
C THR A 388 18.34 -0.72 11.22
N ALA A 389 17.45 -1.69 11.04
CA ALA A 389 17.15 -2.75 12.00
C ALA A 389 17.51 -4.14 11.46
N ALA A 390 17.91 -5.04 12.36
CA ALA A 390 18.17 -6.44 12.02
C ALA A 390 16.88 -7.27 12.15
N LEU A 391 16.33 -7.74 11.03
CA LEU A 391 14.99 -8.34 11.01
C LEU A 391 14.94 -9.87 11.24
N ALA A 392 16.06 -10.57 11.07
CA ALA A 392 16.06 -12.03 10.91
C ALA A 392 15.57 -12.83 12.13
N ALA A 393 15.55 -12.25 13.33
CA ALA A 393 15.13 -12.90 14.55
C ALA A 393 13.78 -12.39 15.09
N LEU A 394 13.15 -11.44 14.39
CA LEU A 394 11.93 -10.78 14.84
C LEU A 394 10.68 -11.62 14.55
N PRO A 395 9.62 -11.48 15.35
CA PRO A 395 8.35 -12.21 15.19
C PRO A 395 7.82 -12.26 13.75
N SER A 396 7.82 -11.14 13.02
CA SER A 396 7.26 -11.09 11.65
C SER A 396 8.01 -11.96 10.62
N GLN A 397 9.27 -12.29 10.89
CA GLN A 397 10.10 -13.12 10.01
C GLN A 397 10.21 -14.57 10.51
N ALA A 398 10.14 -14.76 11.83
CA ALA A 398 10.33 -16.06 12.46
C ALA A 398 9.05 -16.92 12.48
N GLU A 399 7.88 -16.29 12.58
CA GLU A 399 6.60 -16.99 12.70
C GLU A 399 5.93 -17.18 11.34
N THR A 400 5.31 -18.34 11.12
CA THR A 400 4.51 -18.61 9.91
C THR A 400 3.09 -18.12 10.09
N TYR A 401 2.53 -17.47 9.08
CA TYR A 401 1.13 -17.04 9.05
C TYR A 401 0.42 -17.58 7.79
N ASP A 402 -0.86 -17.90 7.94
CA ASP A 402 -1.74 -18.14 6.79
C ASP A 402 -2.34 -16.80 6.34
N GLU A 403 -2.38 -16.52 5.04
CA GLU A 403 -2.99 -15.29 4.51
C GLU A 403 -4.46 -15.17 4.99
N GLY A 404 -4.78 -14.08 5.71
CA GLY A 404 -6.10 -13.82 6.29
C GLY A 404 -6.33 -14.38 7.71
N ALA A 405 -5.32 -15.00 8.34
CA ALA A 405 -5.38 -15.37 9.74
C ALA A 405 -5.00 -14.17 10.63
N GLY A 406 -5.94 -13.68 11.44
CA GLY A 406 -5.67 -12.65 12.45
C GLY A 406 -6.50 -11.37 12.35
N SER A 407 -7.40 -11.21 11.37
CA SER A 407 -8.20 -9.98 11.33
C SER A 407 -9.30 -10.03 12.39
N GLY A 408 -9.15 -9.26 13.47
CA GLY A 408 -10.25 -8.88 14.34
C GLY A 408 -11.38 -8.20 13.57
N SER A 409 -12.44 -7.77 14.27
CA SER A 409 -13.49 -7.02 13.58
C SER A 409 -12.94 -5.68 13.06
N MET A 410 -13.52 -5.11 12.00
CA MET A 410 -13.08 -3.80 11.47
C MET A 410 -12.96 -2.70 12.57
N PRO A 411 -13.89 -2.60 13.56
CA PRO A 411 -13.72 -1.72 14.72
C PRO A 411 -12.47 -1.99 15.55
N ASP A 412 -12.10 -3.26 15.75
CA ASP A 412 -10.92 -3.64 16.53
C ASP A 412 -9.65 -3.16 15.84
N HIS A 413 -9.53 -3.37 14.53
CA HIS A 413 -8.41 -2.84 13.73
C HIS A 413 -8.30 -1.31 13.80
N ILE A 414 -9.42 -0.58 13.85
CA ILE A 414 -9.39 0.89 13.99
C ILE A 414 -8.73 1.28 15.31
N LEU A 415 -9.05 0.57 16.40
CA LEU A 415 -8.46 0.82 17.70
C LEU A 415 -6.98 0.44 17.74
N VAL A 416 -6.59 -0.66 17.09
CA VAL A 416 -5.18 -1.07 16.96
C VAL A 416 -4.38 -0.01 16.17
N ASN A 417 -4.94 0.52 15.08
CA ASN A 417 -4.30 1.58 14.28
C ASN A 417 -4.18 2.90 15.05
N GLU A 418 -5.19 3.23 15.86
CA GLU A 418 -5.15 4.40 16.73
C GLU A 418 -4.05 4.23 17.80
N TYR A 419 -4.00 3.07 18.45
CA TYR A 419 -2.92 2.71 19.37
C TYR A 419 -1.54 2.86 18.70
N CYS A 420 -1.37 2.36 17.48
CA CYS A 420 -0.10 2.49 16.76
C CYS A 420 0.31 3.96 16.57
N GLY A 421 -0.64 4.82 16.21
CA GLY A 421 -0.37 6.25 16.04
C GLY A 421 -0.07 6.99 17.34
N MET A 422 -0.39 6.41 18.50
CA MET A 422 -0.06 6.97 19.81
C MET A 422 1.33 6.59 20.30
N PHE A 423 1.74 5.34 20.05
CA PHE A 423 2.95 4.75 20.67
C PHE A 423 4.14 4.62 19.73
N PHE A 424 3.93 4.72 18.42
CA PHE A 424 4.99 4.57 17.43
C PHE A 424 5.27 5.88 16.69
N SER A 425 6.55 6.13 16.47
CA SER A 425 7.06 7.29 15.76
C SER A 425 6.80 7.18 14.26
N GLN A 426 6.68 8.33 13.60
CA GLN A 426 6.53 8.45 12.16
C GLN A 426 7.34 9.65 11.68
N PHE A 427 7.53 9.77 10.37
CA PHE A 427 8.38 10.82 9.77
C PHE A 427 8.18 12.21 10.39
N CYS A 428 6.94 12.67 10.54
CA CYS A 428 6.53 13.95 11.11
C CYS A 428 6.64 14.07 12.63
N SER A 429 6.86 12.99 13.39
CA SER A 429 6.87 13.02 14.86
C SER A 429 7.99 13.91 15.42
N MET A 430 9.10 14.06 14.70
CA MET A 430 10.23 14.93 15.05
C MET A 430 9.97 16.44 14.87
N GLN A 431 8.74 16.87 14.53
CA GLN A 431 8.40 18.29 14.31
C GLN A 431 7.93 19.04 15.57
N THR A 432 7.62 18.33 16.67
CA THR A 432 6.95 18.91 17.84
C THR A 432 7.82 19.90 18.65
N ASP A 433 9.13 19.95 18.43
CA ASP A 433 10.03 20.88 19.12
C ASP A 433 9.86 22.37 18.76
N THR A 434 9.09 22.72 17.71
CA THR A 434 8.97 24.12 17.26
C THR A 434 7.59 24.75 17.36
N VAL A 435 6.54 24.00 17.73
CA VAL A 435 5.15 24.53 17.78
C VAL A 435 4.54 24.53 19.19
N GLY A 436 5.18 23.90 20.17
CA GLY A 436 4.70 23.79 21.56
C GLY A 436 4.58 25.09 22.36
N GLU A 437 5.10 26.23 21.87
CA GLU A 437 5.02 27.49 22.61
C GLU A 437 3.74 28.31 22.38
N VAL A 438 2.87 27.96 21.41
CA VAL A 438 1.75 28.86 21.01
C VAL A 438 0.36 28.47 21.53
N GLN A 439 0.13 27.26 22.06
CA GLN A 439 -1.22 26.84 22.51
C GLN A 439 -1.43 26.66 24.02
N LYS A 440 -0.58 27.24 24.88
CA LYS A 440 -0.84 27.30 26.33
C LYS A 440 -1.81 28.41 26.79
N GLN A 441 -2.48 29.12 25.88
CA GLN A 441 -3.49 30.12 26.26
C GLN A 441 -4.77 30.03 25.43
N LYS A 442 -5.70 29.20 25.93
CA LYS A 442 -7.14 29.49 26.13
C LYS A 442 -7.97 28.26 25.81
N THR A 443 -8.48 27.62 26.86
CA THR A 443 -9.89 27.24 26.95
C THR A 443 -10.19 26.91 28.40
N GLY A 444 -10.91 27.79 29.08
CA GLY A 444 -11.59 27.45 30.33
C GLY A 444 -12.86 26.70 29.97
N ILE A 445 -12.88 25.39 30.22
CA ILE A 445 -14.09 24.56 30.20
C ILE A 445 -14.05 23.70 31.46
N VAL A 446 -15.20 23.57 32.11
CA VAL A 446 -15.39 22.82 33.36
C VAL A 446 -15.13 21.34 33.09
N GLU A 447 -13.99 20.84 33.58
CA GLU A 447 -13.55 19.46 33.42
C GLU A 447 -14.20 18.55 34.47
N THR A 448 -14.79 17.44 34.01
CA THR A 448 -15.15 16.30 34.85
C THR A 448 -13.89 15.46 35.14
N GLU A 449 -13.81 14.83 36.31
CA GLU A 449 -12.63 14.06 36.77
C GLU A 449 -12.14 13.00 35.76
N ASN A 450 -13.03 12.46 34.92
CA ASN A 450 -12.67 11.48 33.89
C ASN A 450 -11.91 12.09 32.68
N ALA A 451 -12.16 13.36 32.32
CA ALA A 451 -11.44 14.02 31.24
C ALA A 451 -9.99 14.35 31.65
N VAL A 452 -9.78 14.64 32.94
CA VAL A 452 -8.46 14.88 33.52
C VAL A 452 -7.62 13.61 33.50
N GLN A 453 -8.22 12.44 33.78
CA GLN A 453 -7.51 11.16 33.73
C GLN A 453 -7.08 10.74 32.32
N ALA A 454 -7.92 10.97 31.30
CA ALA A 454 -7.57 10.71 29.90
C ALA A 454 -6.46 11.66 29.40
N ALA A 455 -6.55 12.95 29.73
CA ALA A 455 -5.53 13.94 29.40
C ALA A 455 -4.18 13.62 30.07
N VAL A 456 -4.19 13.17 31.34
CA VAL A 456 -2.97 12.76 32.06
C VAL A 456 -2.38 11.46 31.49
N GLY A 457 -3.20 10.54 30.96
CA GLY A 457 -2.76 9.34 30.25
C GLY A 457 -2.08 9.64 28.92
N GLN A 458 -2.69 10.51 28.10
CA GLN A 458 -2.12 11.00 26.84
C GLN A 458 -0.82 11.78 27.08
N GLN A 459 -0.82 12.69 28.07
CA GLN A 459 0.34 13.52 28.38
C GLN A 459 1.51 12.71 28.94
N LYS A 460 1.27 11.61 29.66
CA LYS A 460 2.33 10.67 30.05
C LYS A 460 2.84 9.83 28.88
N ALA A 461 1.96 9.35 27.99
CA ALA A 461 2.40 8.62 26.79
C ALA A 461 3.28 9.51 25.88
N GLU A 462 2.90 10.78 25.71
CA GLU A 462 3.70 11.80 25.03
C GLU A 462 5.05 12.07 25.72
N ASP A 463 5.07 12.18 27.05
CA ASP A 463 6.31 12.36 27.82
C ASP A 463 7.26 11.15 27.72
N TYR A 464 6.75 9.90 27.73
CA TYR A 464 7.58 8.69 27.60
C TYR A 464 8.04 8.43 26.15
N ALA A 465 7.20 8.72 25.16
CA ALA A 465 7.57 8.65 23.74
C ALA A 465 8.67 9.66 23.36
N GLN A 466 8.78 10.78 24.10
CA GLN A 466 9.87 11.76 23.90
C GLN A 466 11.21 11.38 24.56
N ILE A 467 11.23 10.41 25.48
CA ILE A 467 12.41 10.11 26.30
C ILE A 467 13.12 8.80 25.90
N ALA A 468 12.43 7.88 25.22
CA ALA A 468 13.00 6.58 24.89
C ALA A 468 13.79 6.57 23.55
N GLU A 469 14.92 5.86 23.52
CA GLU A 469 15.72 5.69 22.30
C GLU A 469 15.02 4.68 21.37
N HIS A 470 14.66 5.13 20.16
CA HIS A 470 14.00 4.31 19.14
C HIS A 470 15.02 3.71 18.16
N THR A 471 14.88 2.42 17.84
CA THR A 471 15.75 1.73 16.86
C THR A 471 15.52 2.23 15.43
N LEU A 472 14.27 2.54 15.09
CA LEU A 472 13.85 3.15 13.83
C LEU A 472 13.11 4.46 14.15
N ASP A 473 13.28 5.50 13.34
CA ASP A 473 12.56 6.77 13.53
C ASP A 473 11.19 6.76 12.81
N TYR A 474 10.98 5.83 11.87
CA TYR A 474 9.77 5.72 11.04
C TYR A 474 9.05 4.39 11.30
N GLU A 475 8.67 4.18 12.55
CA GLU A 475 8.09 2.93 13.03
C GLU A 475 6.72 2.64 12.41
N VAL A 476 5.86 3.65 12.25
CA VAL A 476 4.56 3.46 11.58
C VAL A 476 4.75 3.08 10.10
N GLU A 477 5.72 3.66 9.41
CA GLU A 477 6.08 3.25 8.05
C GLU A 477 6.66 1.82 8.02
N TYR A 478 7.41 1.39 9.04
CA TYR A 478 7.82 -0.01 9.20
C TYR A 478 6.61 -0.94 9.39
N LEU A 479 5.59 -0.55 10.16
CA LEU A 479 4.38 -1.35 10.32
C LEU A 479 3.68 -1.60 8.98
N LEU A 480 3.75 -0.65 8.03
CA LEU A 480 3.20 -0.78 6.68
C LEU A 480 4.07 -1.65 5.75
N TYR A 481 5.39 -1.44 5.70
CA TYR A 481 6.21 -2.07 4.65
C TYR A 481 7.19 -3.14 5.16
N GLY A 482 7.61 -3.06 6.43
CA GLY A 482 8.46 -4.06 7.07
C GLY A 482 9.89 -4.12 6.53
N ASN A 483 10.38 -3.07 5.86
CA ASN A 483 11.76 -3.01 5.37
C ASN A 483 12.73 -2.75 6.53
N GLY A 484 13.98 -3.19 6.39
CA GLY A 484 14.99 -3.06 7.45
C GLY A 484 15.59 -1.65 7.60
N SER A 485 15.12 -0.67 6.84
CA SER A 485 15.68 0.69 6.73
C SER A 485 14.58 1.73 6.78
N ASP A 486 14.78 2.77 7.59
CA ASP A 486 13.89 3.94 7.66
C ASP A 486 13.67 4.55 6.28
N ARG A 487 14.75 4.77 5.50
CA ARG A 487 14.67 5.34 4.16
C ARG A 487 13.77 4.52 3.23
N GLU A 488 13.85 3.19 3.29
CA GLU A 488 13.07 2.30 2.43
C GLU A 488 11.59 2.32 2.83
N ASN A 489 11.29 2.21 4.13
CA ASN A 489 9.91 2.31 4.64
C ASN A 489 9.26 3.66 4.30
N LEU A 490 9.98 4.77 4.48
CA LEU A 490 9.47 6.09 4.10
C LEU A 490 9.30 6.22 2.58
N SER A 491 10.22 5.66 1.80
CA SER A 491 10.10 5.66 0.34
C SER A 491 8.81 4.97 -0.08
N ASP A 492 8.56 3.76 0.42
CA ASP A 492 7.38 2.98 0.04
C ASP A 492 6.08 3.66 0.50
N ALA A 493 6.07 4.25 1.71
CA ALA A 493 4.97 5.07 2.21
C ALA A 493 4.64 6.24 1.28
N VAL A 494 5.68 6.95 0.83
CA VAL A 494 5.53 8.08 -0.09
C VAL A 494 5.03 7.62 -1.47
N HIS A 495 5.53 6.50 -1.99
CA HIS A 495 5.06 5.94 -3.28
C HIS A 495 3.59 5.56 -3.23
N HIS A 496 3.17 4.88 -2.15
CA HIS A 496 1.78 4.45 -1.97
C HIS A 496 0.85 5.64 -1.79
N LEU A 497 1.22 6.61 -0.95
CA LEU A 497 0.47 7.85 -0.80
C LEU A 497 0.32 8.60 -2.12
N LEU A 498 1.39 8.70 -2.93
CA LEU A 498 1.29 9.31 -4.25
C LEU A 498 0.36 8.55 -5.18
N ALA A 499 0.34 7.22 -5.12
CA ALA A 499 -0.54 6.40 -5.94
C ALA A 499 -2.00 6.64 -5.57
N VAL A 500 -2.34 6.56 -4.28
CA VAL A 500 -3.70 6.83 -3.79
C VAL A 500 -4.13 8.27 -4.06
N ARG A 501 -3.28 9.26 -3.75
CA ARG A 501 -3.58 10.68 -4.00
C ARG A 501 -3.75 10.99 -5.48
N SER A 502 -2.91 10.41 -6.36
CA SER A 502 -3.05 10.59 -7.81
C SER A 502 -4.39 10.05 -8.32
N GLY A 503 -4.84 8.92 -7.76
CA GLY A 503 -6.09 8.28 -8.14
C GLY A 503 -7.30 9.13 -7.73
N LEU A 504 -7.33 9.55 -6.47
CA LEU A 504 -8.36 10.45 -5.94
C LEU A 504 -8.40 11.79 -6.69
N ASN A 505 -7.24 12.35 -7.02
CA ASN A 505 -7.15 13.59 -7.80
C ASN A 505 -7.62 13.40 -9.26
N LEU A 506 -7.38 12.23 -9.87
CA LEU A 506 -7.87 11.93 -11.22
C LEU A 506 -9.38 11.69 -11.24
N ILE A 507 -9.92 10.98 -10.25
CA ILE A 507 -11.38 10.84 -10.05
C ILE A 507 -12.01 12.24 -9.96
N HIS A 508 -11.43 13.14 -9.15
CA HIS A 508 -11.90 14.52 -9.04
C HIS A 508 -11.89 15.26 -10.39
N ILE A 509 -10.82 15.15 -11.18
CA ILE A 509 -10.74 15.79 -12.51
C ILE A 509 -11.80 15.21 -13.45
N LEU A 510 -11.98 13.88 -13.49
CA LEU A 510 -12.94 13.23 -14.39
C LEU A 510 -14.39 13.55 -14.04
N SER A 511 -14.68 13.82 -12.76
CA SER A 511 -15.98 14.31 -12.31
C SER A 511 -16.20 15.82 -12.54
N ASP A 512 -15.15 16.59 -12.87
CA ASP A 512 -15.21 18.05 -13.04
C ASP A 512 -15.14 18.46 -14.52
N ASN A 513 -16.29 18.80 -15.11
CA ASN A 513 -16.39 19.24 -16.50
C ASN A 513 -15.54 20.47 -16.84
N ALA A 514 -15.32 21.38 -15.90
CA ALA A 514 -14.50 22.58 -16.13
C ALA A 514 -13.01 22.21 -16.20
N LYS A 515 -12.54 21.31 -15.33
CA LYS A 515 -11.15 20.81 -15.40
C LYS A 515 -10.91 19.99 -16.66
N ARG A 516 -11.88 19.15 -17.07
CA ARG A 516 -11.81 18.42 -18.36
C ARG A 516 -11.73 19.36 -19.55
N ALA A 517 -12.48 20.47 -19.53
CA ALA A 517 -12.41 21.49 -20.57
C ALA A 517 -11.03 22.17 -20.62
N GLN A 518 -10.47 22.56 -19.47
CA GLN A 518 -9.13 23.15 -19.39
C GLN A 518 -8.03 22.19 -19.87
N ALA A 519 -8.10 20.92 -19.48
CA ALA A 519 -7.18 19.90 -19.96
C ALA A 519 -7.26 19.74 -21.49
N ARG A 520 -8.47 19.80 -22.05
CA ARG A 520 -8.70 19.73 -23.50
C ARG A 520 -8.17 20.96 -24.23
N GLU A 521 -8.32 22.16 -23.66
CA GLU A 521 -7.74 23.38 -24.21
C GLU A 521 -6.21 23.30 -24.26
N LEU A 522 -5.56 22.83 -23.19
CA LEU A 522 -4.12 22.60 -23.19
C LEU A 522 -3.72 21.53 -24.23
N ALA A 523 -4.47 20.43 -24.33
CA ALA A 523 -4.24 19.40 -25.34
C ALA A 523 -4.39 19.93 -26.78
N ALA A 524 -5.36 20.81 -27.03
CA ALA A 524 -5.53 21.49 -28.33
C ALA A 524 -4.33 22.38 -28.66
N VAL A 525 -3.78 23.10 -27.67
CA VAL A 525 -2.55 23.91 -27.85
C VAL A 525 -1.34 23.02 -28.15
N ILE A 526 -1.17 21.90 -27.45
CA ILE A 526 -0.05 20.97 -27.66
C ILE A 526 -0.08 20.36 -29.07
N THR A 527 -1.26 19.95 -29.50
CA THR A 527 -1.47 19.27 -30.79
C THR A 527 -1.65 20.24 -31.96
N GLY A 528 -1.97 21.51 -31.70
CA GLY A 528 -2.18 22.55 -32.72
C GLY A 528 -3.47 22.40 -33.53
N ALA A 529 -4.39 21.52 -33.11
CA ALA A 529 -5.64 21.28 -33.83
C ALA A 529 -6.75 22.26 -33.39
N GLY A 530 -7.34 22.98 -34.35
CA GLY A 530 -8.42 23.96 -34.11
C GLY A 530 -9.82 23.35 -33.89
N SER A 531 -9.95 22.02 -33.95
CA SER A 531 -11.20 21.26 -33.76
C SER A 531 -10.93 19.98 -33.00
N ILE A 532 -11.95 19.42 -32.34
CA ILE A 532 -11.82 18.15 -31.59
C ILE A 532 -11.40 17.03 -32.56
N THR A 533 -10.21 16.49 -32.34
CA THR A 533 -9.65 15.35 -33.08
C THR A 533 -9.33 14.21 -32.11
N PRO A 534 -9.25 12.95 -32.59
CA PRO A 534 -8.81 11.83 -31.75
C PRO A 534 -7.46 12.07 -31.05
N LEU A 535 -6.54 12.81 -31.68
CA LEU A 535 -5.26 13.18 -31.05
C LEU A 535 -5.42 14.13 -29.85
N ILE A 536 -6.32 15.12 -29.95
CA ILE A 536 -6.65 16.00 -28.82
C ILE A 536 -7.21 15.17 -27.65
N LEU A 537 -8.10 14.23 -27.94
CA LEU A 537 -8.78 13.42 -26.94
C LEU A 537 -7.80 12.56 -26.14
N VAL A 538 -6.96 11.78 -26.83
CA VAL A 538 -5.86 11.02 -26.22
C VAL A 538 -4.92 11.92 -25.40
N THR A 539 -4.55 13.09 -25.94
CA THR A 539 -3.69 14.05 -25.25
C THR A 539 -4.38 14.69 -24.04
N THR A 540 -5.71 14.83 -24.06
CA THR A 540 -6.51 15.36 -22.95
C THR A 540 -6.40 14.43 -21.74
N PHE A 541 -6.58 13.12 -21.94
CA PHE A 541 -6.43 12.14 -20.86
C PHE A 541 -5.02 12.15 -20.26
N PHE A 542 -3.99 12.27 -21.10
CA PHE A 542 -2.62 12.42 -20.65
C PHE A 542 -2.43 13.67 -19.77
N VAL A 543 -2.93 14.83 -20.23
CA VAL A 543 -2.87 16.08 -19.46
C VAL A 543 -3.59 15.93 -18.12
N MET A 544 -4.80 15.37 -18.08
CA MET A 544 -5.55 15.13 -16.83
C MET A 544 -4.77 14.22 -15.88
N SER A 545 -4.19 13.15 -16.40
CA SER A 545 -3.42 12.19 -15.60
C SER A 545 -2.13 12.80 -15.04
N VAL A 546 -1.41 13.62 -15.82
CA VAL A 546 -0.22 14.35 -15.36
C VAL A 546 -0.59 15.45 -14.38
N TRP A 547 -1.74 16.10 -14.57
CA TRP A 547 -2.24 17.12 -13.65
C TRP A 547 -2.59 16.53 -12.28
N ALA A 548 -3.30 15.40 -12.25
CA ALA A 548 -3.60 14.66 -11.03
C ALA A 548 -2.34 14.25 -10.26
N LEU A 549 -1.31 13.79 -10.99
CA LEU A 549 -0.01 13.43 -10.44
C LEU A 549 0.74 14.65 -9.87
N GLY A 550 0.74 15.77 -10.59
CA GLY A 550 1.33 17.03 -10.11
C GLY A 550 0.69 17.51 -8.80
N GLU A 551 -0.65 17.44 -8.71
CA GLU A 551 -1.38 17.76 -7.47
C GLU A 551 -1.01 16.79 -6.34
N ALA A 552 -0.85 15.49 -6.63
CA ALA A 552 -0.44 14.49 -5.65
C ALA A 552 0.99 14.73 -5.13
N LEU A 553 1.93 15.14 -5.99
CA LEU A 553 3.28 15.54 -5.57
C LEU A 553 3.23 16.71 -4.58
N MET A 554 2.40 17.72 -4.85
CA MET A 554 2.21 18.85 -3.93
C MET A 554 1.53 18.43 -2.63
N ASP A 555 0.53 17.55 -2.69
CA ASP A 555 -0.17 17.00 -1.53
C ASP A 555 0.80 16.27 -0.60
N VAL A 556 1.57 15.32 -1.13
CA VAL A 556 2.51 14.52 -0.34
C VAL A 556 3.64 15.38 0.21
N LYS A 557 4.17 16.33 -0.57
CA LYS A 557 5.11 17.33 -0.04
C LYS A 557 4.51 18.17 1.10
N GLY A 558 3.21 18.50 1.00
CA GLY A 558 2.46 19.15 2.07
C GLY A 558 2.36 18.30 3.33
N LEU A 559 2.00 17.02 3.19
CA LEU A 559 1.92 16.05 4.29
C LEU A 559 3.27 15.87 4.99
N LEU A 560 4.34 15.69 4.21
CA LEU A 560 5.72 15.61 4.73
C LEU A 560 6.19 16.93 5.35
N ALA A 561 5.54 18.05 5.06
CA ALA A 561 5.77 19.34 5.72
C ALA A 561 4.88 19.55 6.97
N GLY A 562 4.10 18.56 7.38
CA GLY A 562 3.19 18.64 8.54
C GLY A 562 1.86 19.34 8.23
N ARG A 563 1.57 19.67 6.97
CA ARG A 563 0.27 20.22 6.56
C ARG A 563 -0.75 19.10 6.41
N LYS A 564 -2.02 19.48 6.32
CA LYS A 564 -3.14 18.55 6.15
C LYS A 564 -3.65 18.56 4.71
N VAL A 565 -4.13 17.40 4.26
CA VAL A 565 -4.69 17.21 2.91
C VAL A 565 -6.06 16.58 3.02
N MET A 566 -7.03 17.15 2.31
CA MET A 566 -8.39 16.62 2.24
C MET A 566 -8.39 15.25 1.55
N LEU A 567 -9.12 14.30 2.11
CA LEU A 567 -9.37 13.02 1.45
C LEU A 567 -10.02 13.24 0.07
N PHE A 568 -11.17 13.93 0.05
CA PHE A 568 -11.81 14.42 -1.16
C PHE A 568 -11.62 15.92 -1.30
N LYS A 569 -11.06 16.35 -2.43
CA LYS A 569 -10.91 17.77 -2.73
C LYS A 569 -12.22 18.35 -3.25
N ALA A 570 -12.64 19.47 -2.67
CA ALA A 570 -13.56 20.38 -3.34
C ALA A 570 -12.77 21.33 -4.27
N ALA A 571 -13.49 22.12 -5.07
CA ALA A 571 -12.86 23.10 -5.95
C ALA A 571 -11.96 24.12 -5.20
N GLU A 572 -12.28 24.41 -3.93
CA GLU A 572 -11.49 25.30 -3.06
C GLU A 572 -10.19 24.68 -2.53
N ASP A 573 -10.11 23.35 -2.46
CA ASP A 573 -8.93 22.63 -1.94
C ASP A 573 -7.91 22.29 -3.06
N TRP A 574 -8.25 22.57 -4.31
CA TRP A 574 -7.40 22.32 -5.48
C TRP A 574 -6.33 23.42 -5.62
N THR A 575 -5.06 23.03 -5.74
CA THR A 575 -3.92 23.97 -5.62
C THR A 575 -3.18 24.25 -6.92
N LEU A 576 -2.99 23.24 -7.77
CA LEU A 576 -2.21 23.31 -8.99
C LEU A 576 -3.08 23.76 -10.17
N SER A 577 -2.89 24.97 -10.69
CA SER A 577 -3.51 25.36 -11.96
C SER A 577 -2.76 24.75 -13.16
N VAL A 578 -3.36 24.78 -14.35
CA VAL A 578 -2.73 24.30 -15.58
C VAL A 578 -1.43 25.07 -15.89
N GLU A 579 -1.38 26.37 -15.63
CA GLU A 579 -0.17 27.17 -15.82
C GLU A 579 0.93 26.76 -14.85
N LYS A 580 0.57 26.49 -13.59
CA LYS A 580 1.51 25.99 -12.59
C LYS A 580 1.98 24.57 -12.88
N LEU A 581 1.14 23.73 -13.51
CA LEU A 581 1.55 22.40 -13.97
C LEU A 581 2.68 22.48 -15.00
N LEU A 582 2.59 23.42 -15.94
CA LEU A 582 3.67 23.64 -16.92
C LEU A 582 4.92 24.20 -16.25
N ALA A 583 4.77 25.10 -15.27
CA ALA A 583 5.90 25.60 -14.47
C ALA A 583 6.57 24.47 -13.67
N LEU A 584 5.80 23.56 -13.07
CA LEU A 584 6.31 22.37 -12.38
C LEU A 584 7.15 21.51 -13.33
N GLY A 585 6.66 21.25 -14.54
CA GLY A 585 7.40 20.51 -15.55
C GLY A 585 8.70 21.19 -16.01
N ARG A 586 8.70 22.53 -16.08
CA ARG A 586 9.90 23.30 -16.46
C ARG A 586 10.95 23.35 -15.34
N ASP A 587 10.51 23.61 -14.11
CA ASP A 587 11.38 23.91 -12.98
C ASP A 587 11.74 22.64 -12.18
N GLY A 588 10.99 21.55 -12.39
CA GLY A 588 11.24 20.23 -11.79
C GLY A 588 11.01 20.18 -10.29
N LYS A 589 10.35 21.18 -9.69
CA LYS A 589 10.18 21.33 -8.24
C LYS A 589 8.72 21.59 -7.89
N PRO A 590 8.03 20.67 -7.20
CA PRO A 590 6.68 20.90 -6.72
C PRO A 590 6.69 21.91 -5.58
N ASP A 591 5.73 22.82 -5.62
CA ASP A 591 5.39 23.68 -4.49
C ASP A 591 4.85 22.83 -3.33
N THR A 592 4.88 23.36 -2.11
CA THR A 592 4.26 22.69 -0.96
C THR A 592 2.75 22.91 -1.00
N GLY A 593 1.99 21.83 -1.25
CA GLY A 593 0.52 21.81 -1.20
C GLY A 593 -0.02 21.67 0.23
N GLY A 594 -1.30 21.27 0.34
CA GLY A 594 -2.00 21.11 1.61
C GLY A 594 -2.31 22.42 2.35
N GLY A 595 -3.10 22.31 3.43
CA GLY A 595 -3.56 23.44 4.24
C GLY A 595 -3.74 23.06 5.71
N GLU A 596 -4.61 23.80 6.41
CA GLU A 596 -4.91 23.58 7.84
C GLU A 596 -6.03 22.54 8.06
N ARG A 597 -6.83 22.25 7.03
CA ARG A 597 -7.94 21.30 7.06
C ARG A 597 -7.57 19.98 6.36
N GLY A 598 -8.26 18.92 6.73
CA GLY A 598 -8.09 17.58 6.17
C GLY A 598 -7.33 16.66 7.12
N LEU A 599 -6.66 15.66 6.54
CA LEU A 599 -5.97 14.60 7.26
C LEU A 599 -4.48 14.91 7.38
N SER A 600 -3.91 14.61 8.54
CA SER A 600 -2.46 14.68 8.76
C SER A 600 -1.75 13.51 8.07
N TYR A 601 -0.42 13.59 7.96
CA TYR A 601 0.37 12.48 7.44
C TYR A 601 0.15 11.18 8.25
N LEU A 602 0.13 11.26 9.58
CA LEU A 602 -0.18 10.11 10.43
C LEU A 602 -1.60 9.56 10.16
N SER A 603 -2.59 10.43 10.02
CA SER A 603 -3.97 10.02 9.70
C SER A 603 -4.05 9.28 8.36
N TRP A 604 -3.23 9.68 7.37
CA TRP A 604 -3.11 8.96 6.11
C TRP A 604 -2.43 7.60 6.25
N LEU A 605 -1.35 7.48 7.03
CA LEU A 605 -0.72 6.18 7.30
C LEU A 605 -1.68 5.23 8.03
N LYS A 606 -2.48 5.73 8.97
CA LYS A 606 -3.56 4.96 9.62
C LYS A 606 -4.59 4.44 8.62
N ILE A 607 -4.91 5.21 7.57
CA ILE A 607 -5.79 4.73 6.49
C ILE A 607 -5.14 3.56 5.75
N LEU A 608 -3.87 3.68 5.39
CA LEU A 608 -3.14 2.64 4.66
C LEU A 608 -3.02 1.34 5.49
N LEU A 609 -2.88 1.45 6.82
CA LEU A 609 -2.84 0.28 7.72
C LEU A 609 -4.15 -0.54 7.69
N PHE A 610 -5.29 0.02 7.24
CA PHE A 610 -6.53 -0.76 7.05
C PHE A 610 -6.53 -1.60 5.78
N VAL A 611 -5.79 -1.16 4.77
CA VAL A 611 -5.95 -1.66 3.40
C VAL A 611 -5.15 -2.93 3.19
N GLU A 612 -4.03 -3.08 3.88
CA GLU A 612 -3.03 -4.12 3.62
C GLU A 612 -3.39 -5.45 4.32
N PRO A 613 -3.90 -6.46 3.60
CA PRO A 613 -4.40 -7.69 4.23
C PRO A 613 -3.31 -8.77 4.41
N LEU A 614 -2.02 -8.42 4.30
CA LEU A 614 -1.00 -9.36 3.83
C LEU A 614 0.18 -9.63 4.77
N VAL A 615 0.27 -8.98 5.93
CA VAL A 615 1.20 -9.35 7.00
C VAL A 615 0.49 -9.11 8.32
N CYS A 616 0.63 -10.03 9.27
CA CYS A 616 0.08 -9.87 10.61
C CYS A 616 0.65 -8.58 11.22
N GLN A 617 -0.12 -7.49 11.19
CA GLN A 617 0.25 -6.19 11.71
C GLN A 617 0.73 -6.32 13.16
N GLU A 618 0.09 -7.21 13.90
CA GLU A 618 0.39 -7.62 15.26
C GLU A 618 1.85 -8.06 15.40
N TYR A 619 2.38 -8.87 14.48
CA TYR A 619 3.78 -9.26 14.52
C TYR A 619 4.72 -8.10 14.24
N ARG A 620 4.39 -7.19 13.32
CA ARG A 620 5.21 -5.99 13.10
C ARG A 620 5.15 -5.03 14.30
N ILE A 621 4.03 -4.96 15.02
CA ILE A 621 3.93 -4.26 16.31
C ILE A 621 4.89 -4.90 17.32
N MET A 622 4.90 -6.22 17.42
CA MET A 622 5.85 -6.95 18.28
C MET A 622 7.31 -6.69 17.89
N ASP A 623 7.62 -6.67 16.59
CA ASP A 623 8.97 -6.37 16.09
C ASP A 623 9.45 -5.02 16.60
N VAL A 624 8.65 -3.97 16.44
CA VAL A 624 9.03 -2.61 16.87
C VAL A 624 9.22 -2.55 18.38
N ILE A 625 8.32 -3.19 19.15
CA ILE A 625 8.45 -3.28 20.61
C ILE A 625 9.74 -4.01 21.01
N GLU A 626 10.02 -5.17 20.40
CA GLU A 626 11.22 -5.96 20.67
C GLU A 626 12.50 -5.19 20.31
N LEU A 627 12.52 -4.52 19.15
CA LEU A 627 13.65 -3.70 18.72
C LEU A 627 13.92 -2.54 19.68
N ASN A 628 12.89 -1.92 20.23
CA ASN A 628 13.02 -0.78 21.12
C ASN A 628 13.41 -1.16 22.55
N LEU A 629 12.88 -2.27 23.06
CA LEU A 629 13.23 -2.77 24.39
C LEU A 629 14.58 -3.50 24.39
N GLY A 630 14.98 -4.12 23.28
CA GLY A 630 16.24 -4.84 23.14
C GLY A 630 17.50 -3.95 23.18
N GLN A 631 17.38 -2.64 22.97
CA GLN A 631 18.49 -1.67 23.06
C GLN A 631 18.99 -1.48 24.50
N GLU A 632 18.14 -1.65 25.52
CA GLU A 632 18.45 -1.35 26.93
C GLU A 632 19.14 -2.52 27.69
N ASN A 633 19.80 -3.45 26.99
CA ASN A 633 20.46 -4.66 27.53
C ASN A 633 19.53 -5.69 28.21
N SER A 634 18.24 -5.68 27.92
CA SER A 634 17.26 -6.59 28.55
C SER A 634 17.31 -8.02 28.00
N GLY A 635 17.84 -8.24 26.79
CA GLY A 635 17.69 -9.54 26.12
C GLY A 635 16.22 -9.89 25.78
N PHE A 636 15.32 -8.91 25.96
CA PHE A 636 13.89 -9.07 25.84
C PHE A 636 13.49 -9.60 24.47
N ARG A 637 12.57 -10.56 24.47
CA ARG A 637 11.95 -11.06 23.24
C ARG A 637 10.45 -11.17 23.42
N MET A 638 9.69 -10.70 22.44
CA MET A 638 8.23 -10.79 22.48
C MET A 638 7.74 -12.24 22.54
N ARG A 639 8.49 -13.18 21.96
CA ARG A 639 8.17 -14.63 22.07
C ARG A 639 8.28 -15.19 23.49
N ASN A 640 8.99 -14.50 24.39
CA ASN A 640 9.08 -14.85 25.80
C ASN A 640 7.94 -14.23 26.63
N GLY A 641 7.15 -13.33 26.04
CA GLY A 641 5.99 -12.72 26.68
C GLY A 641 4.85 -13.73 26.85
N VAL A 642 4.59 -14.13 28.08
CA VAL A 642 3.51 -15.03 28.49
C VAL A 642 2.25 -14.23 28.82
N TYR A 643 1.16 -14.57 28.12
CA TYR A 643 -0.17 -13.98 28.31
C TYR A 643 -1.03 -14.81 29.28
N GLN A 644 -0.94 -16.14 29.19
CA GLN A 644 -1.75 -17.07 29.98
C GLN A 644 -0.98 -18.35 30.30
N VAL A 645 -1.20 -18.89 31.49
CA VAL A 645 -0.62 -20.17 31.94
C VAL A 645 -1.71 -21.01 32.60
N TYR A 646 -1.77 -22.28 32.21
CA TYR A 646 -2.47 -23.33 32.92
C TYR A 646 -1.45 -24.26 33.60
N ILE A 647 -1.48 -24.32 34.93
CA ILE A 647 -0.51 -25.08 35.71
C ILE A 647 -1.21 -26.05 36.66
N SER A 648 -0.59 -27.21 36.87
CA SER A 648 -1.01 -28.16 37.89
C SER A 648 0.11 -28.44 38.88
N GLY A 649 -0.28 -28.61 40.15
CA GLY A 649 0.60 -28.97 41.25
C GLY A 649 0.10 -30.22 41.94
N SER A 650 0.97 -31.20 42.11
CA SER A 650 0.71 -32.41 42.89
C SER A 650 1.29 -32.24 44.29
N VAL A 651 0.44 -32.44 45.29
CA VAL A 651 0.76 -32.18 46.70
C VAL A 651 0.35 -33.38 47.54
N CYS A 652 1.24 -33.78 48.45
CA CYS A 652 1.04 -34.89 49.36
C CYS A 652 0.77 -34.38 50.77
N GLY A 653 -0.47 -34.58 51.25
CA GLY A 653 -0.87 -34.27 52.62
C GLY A 653 -0.74 -35.48 53.55
N LYS A 654 -0.46 -35.26 54.83
CA LYS A 654 -0.52 -36.35 55.84
C LYS A 654 -1.95 -36.57 56.32
N HIS A 655 -2.32 -37.83 56.56
CA HIS A 655 -3.55 -38.18 57.29
C HIS A 655 -3.36 -37.96 58.79
N LEU A 656 -4.22 -37.16 59.43
CA LEU A 656 -4.14 -36.92 60.88
C LEU A 656 -4.86 -37.99 61.71
N PHE A 657 -6.04 -38.44 61.26
CA PHE A 657 -6.90 -39.34 62.04
C PHE A 657 -6.96 -40.78 61.50
N PHE A 658 -6.35 -41.04 60.34
CA PHE A 658 -6.24 -42.37 59.73
C PHE A 658 -4.85 -43.02 59.83
N SER A 659 -3.87 -42.33 60.42
CA SER A 659 -2.57 -42.91 60.80
C SER A 659 -2.43 -43.01 62.33
N PRO A 660 -2.90 -44.11 62.95
CA PRO A 660 -2.35 -44.56 64.22
C PRO A 660 -1.05 -45.32 63.93
N ALA A 661 0.02 -45.07 64.70
CA ALA A 661 1.30 -45.80 64.64
C ALA A 661 1.18 -47.35 64.74
N PHE A 662 0.03 -47.85 65.17
CA PHE A 662 -0.32 -49.27 65.20
C PHE A 662 -0.69 -49.84 63.82
N VAL A 663 -1.34 -49.06 62.95
CA VAL A 663 -1.78 -49.50 61.60
C VAL A 663 -0.59 -49.49 60.63
N GLU A 664 0.30 -48.49 60.74
CA GLU A 664 1.52 -48.38 59.93
C GLU A 664 2.45 -49.61 60.08
N ASN A 665 2.57 -50.14 61.30
CA ASN A 665 3.37 -51.35 61.58
C ASN A 665 2.72 -52.67 61.11
N LEU A 666 1.42 -52.67 60.78
CA LEU A 666 0.65 -53.86 60.44
C LEU A 666 0.46 -54.05 58.92
N THR A 667 0.46 -52.96 58.15
CA THR A 667 0.21 -52.98 56.70
C THR A 667 1.47 -52.83 55.85
N GLY A 668 2.61 -52.43 56.43
CA GLY A 668 3.89 -52.28 55.72
C GLY A 668 3.89 -51.20 54.62
N ASN A 669 2.82 -50.42 54.49
CA ASN A 669 2.67 -49.38 53.48
C ASN A 669 3.10 -48.02 54.07
N HIS A 670 4.30 -47.58 53.71
CA HIS A 670 4.83 -46.27 54.05
C HIS A 670 4.32 -45.12 53.15
N GLU A 671 3.39 -45.38 52.22
CA GLU A 671 3.13 -44.48 51.08
C GLU A 671 1.72 -43.89 50.94
N GLN A 672 0.78 -44.07 51.87
CA GLN A 672 -0.57 -43.48 51.71
C GLN A 672 -0.67 -42.07 52.31
N GLY A 673 0.03 -41.13 51.69
CA GLY A 673 -0.32 -39.72 51.80
C GLY A 673 -1.62 -39.41 51.05
N MET A 674 -2.33 -38.38 51.49
CA MET A 674 -3.47 -37.84 50.77
C MET A 674 -2.96 -37.07 49.56
N MET A 675 -2.89 -37.74 48.40
CA MET A 675 -2.54 -37.09 47.15
C MET A 675 -3.66 -36.17 46.69
N MET A 676 -3.30 -34.92 46.42
CA MET A 676 -4.18 -33.90 45.87
C MET A 676 -3.50 -33.25 44.68
N THR A 677 -4.25 -33.06 43.60
CA THR A 677 -3.83 -32.25 42.47
C THR A 677 -4.62 -30.96 42.50
N VAL A 678 -3.91 -29.83 42.46
CA VAL A 678 -4.50 -28.50 42.28
C VAL A 678 -4.23 -28.06 40.85
N LYS A 679 -5.23 -27.46 40.22
CA LYS A 679 -5.12 -26.87 38.89
C LYS A 679 -5.54 -25.41 38.97
N THR A 680 -4.78 -24.54 38.33
CA THR A 680 -5.05 -23.12 38.31
C THR A 680 -4.67 -22.54 36.96
N GLU A 681 -5.44 -21.56 36.54
CA GLU A 681 -5.29 -20.85 35.28
C GLU A 681 -5.22 -19.36 35.63
N ARG A 682 -4.24 -18.67 35.05
CA ARG A 682 -4.18 -17.21 35.10
C ARG A 682 -3.84 -16.70 33.71
N ARG A 683 -4.51 -15.61 33.34
CA ARG A 683 -4.31 -14.81 32.13
C ARG A 683 -4.36 -13.34 32.50
N TYR A 684 -3.74 -12.45 31.73
CA TYR A 684 -3.91 -11.01 31.96
C TYR A 684 -5.36 -10.55 31.73
#